data_AF-A0A2U0SDK9-F1
#
_entry.id   AF-A0A2U0SDK9-F1
#
_cell.length_a   1.000
_cell.length_b   1.000
_cell.length_c   1.000
_cell.angle_alpha   90.00
_cell.angle_beta   90.00
_cell.angle_gamma   90.00
#
_symmetry.space_group_name_H-M   'P 1'
#
loop_
_entity.id
_entity.type
_entity.pdbx_description
1 polymer ?
#
loop_
_entity_poly.entity_id
_entity_poly.type
_entity_poly.pdbx_seq_one_letter_code
_entity_poly.pdbx_strand_id
1 'polypeptide(L)'
;MLLAAALLTTAPCVAAGAGGDVAAELLRTRLEARRAPCAPVLLAPLAAVEAALPAPQRIAWRKVAPRTLPAEGFAIRRIGDTLVITAQGTRGLVYGAGWYLRTGKRPLRYDSAPARQMRLTQIGYRAKNNSYDAWTLAMFRRRIEDFALWGASGVQVIAPVSDDDATSPLFPAPPLETLRGIGEITHRLGLDFALYYPNLHDYATQTERDQEVERFRTLLGQLPKVDALYVPGGDPGHAAPANLFPLVAEEAAALRTSNPAATVWISTQGFDAAGLDAFYAQLARRPRWLSGIFAGPQTRDPVAVQRRHLPAGYRLLLYPDIAHTMHAQVPVDRWSPAFALTEGREPINPRPRAMAVLFRHLDPGSSGFVTYSEGVNDDVNQFLWFRMGWDPRVTPEAFAREYADSFIGDAGAANALFALEGNWSGDPATNTGIDATLAMIDGLTPAPWTDWRIDALRYRAVYDAIVRHRLIAARAREAAALAVPDAAAARVQLAEPDPAPVPALRTRLFALAERLWQGARLQLSVKRYGAANVERGANLDRVDVDLNDRVWIERQLATRAPAQLADHARIREGALYDDLGDPWNAPHLVRGSRVGADPLRFHGAVEGIADRTPEDGWRMAWISYAESLYDAPLRLHYTGLDPRRRYRLIATYAGEDYWLPMRLVANGRIELHPPLNRSSNPMTVELEIPQAATRRGTLDLAWTRPAGMGGSGRGHQVAETWLIPEPLSGERRK
;
A
#
# COMPACT_ATOMS: atom_id res chain seq x y z
N MET A 1 5.10 58.08 -39.66
CA MET A 1 4.57 56.78 -40.11
C MET A 1 4.61 55.82 -38.94
N LEU A 2 3.46 55.58 -38.30
CA LEU A 2 3.28 54.62 -37.21
C LEU A 2 2.90 53.27 -37.84
N LEU A 3 3.75 52.25 -37.67
CA LEU A 3 3.43 50.87 -38.02
C LEU A 3 2.83 50.19 -36.79
N ALA A 4 1.53 49.91 -36.88
CA ALA A 4 0.80 49.11 -35.92
C ALA A 4 1.28 47.66 -35.99
N ALA A 5 1.97 47.18 -34.94
CA ALA A 5 2.15 45.76 -34.70
C ALA A 5 0.80 45.20 -34.23
N ALA A 6 0.02 44.66 -35.18
CA ALA A 6 -1.13 43.85 -34.85
C ALA A 6 -0.65 42.61 -34.09
N LEU A 7 -0.86 42.58 -32.78
CA LEU A 7 -0.86 41.39 -31.97
C LEU A 7 -1.95 40.46 -32.53
N LEU A 8 -1.58 39.59 -33.47
CA LEU A 8 -2.39 38.45 -33.87
C LEU A 8 -2.49 37.53 -32.66
N THR A 9 -3.52 37.73 -31.84
CA THR A 9 -3.95 36.77 -30.84
C THR A 9 -4.44 35.53 -31.58
N THR A 10 -3.55 34.56 -31.76
CA THR A 10 -3.94 33.24 -32.27
C THR A 10 -5.02 32.69 -31.33
N ALA A 11 -6.22 32.44 -31.86
CA ALA A 11 -7.31 31.88 -31.07
C ALA A 11 -6.81 30.61 -30.34
N PRO A 12 -7.12 30.44 -29.05
CA PRO A 12 -6.64 29.29 -28.30
C PRO A 12 -7.15 28.01 -28.97
N CYS A 13 -6.24 27.07 -29.21
CA CYS A 13 -6.54 25.76 -29.80
C CYS A 13 -7.54 24.95 -28.96
N VAL A 14 -7.75 25.28 -27.68
CA VAL A 14 -8.78 24.69 -26.82
C VAL A 14 -9.87 25.72 -26.51
N ALA A 15 -11.07 25.46 -27.03
CA ALA A 15 -12.28 26.25 -26.81
C ALA A 15 -13.27 25.54 -25.88
N ALA A 16 -14.13 26.31 -25.22
CA ALA A 16 -15.22 25.83 -24.39
C ALA A 16 -16.57 26.28 -24.94
N GLY A 17 -17.56 25.40 -24.91
CA GLY A 17 -18.97 25.80 -24.91
C GLY A 17 -19.46 26.04 -23.49
N ALA A 18 -20.67 26.58 -23.34
CA ALA A 18 -21.27 26.81 -22.02
C ALA A 18 -21.23 25.53 -21.15
N GLY A 19 -20.62 25.62 -19.97
CA GLY A 19 -20.43 24.48 -19.05
C GLY A 19 -19.21 23.59 -19.36
N GLY A 20 -18.38 23.98 -20.32
CA GLY A 20 -17.11 23.30 -20.66
C GLY A 20 -15.86 23.96 -20.10
N ASP A 21 -15.99 25.11 -19.44
CA ASP A 21 -14.89 26.03 -19.10
C ASP A 21 -13.81 25.36 -18.23
N VAL A 22 -14.23 24.65 -17.18
CA VAL A 22 -13.30 23.97 -16.24
C VAL A 22 -12.44 22.94 -16.97
N ALA A 23 -13.05 22.08 -17.80
CA ALA A 23 -12.31 21.04 -18.51
C ALA A 23 -11.41 21.64 -19.61
N ALA A 24 -11.86 22.70 -20.26
CA ALA A 24 -11.08 23.40 -21.29
C ALA A 24 -9.87 24.16 -20.70
N GLU A 25 -10.05 24.85 -19.58
CA GLU A 25 -8.98 25.49 -18.81
C GLU A 25 -7.95 24.45 -18.40
N LEU A 26 -8.39 23.35 -17.76
CA LEU A 26 -7.51 22.29 -17.30
C LEU A 26 -6.72 21.66 -18.46
N LEU A 27 -7.38 21.36 -19.59
CA LEU A 27 -6.71 20.82 -20.77
C LEU A 27 -5.66 21.79 -21.30
N ARG A 28 -6.02 23.07 -21.44
CA ARG A 28 -5.13 24.12 -21.95
C ARG A 28 -3.88 24.25 -21.08
N THR A 29 -4.05 24.39 -19.77
CA THR A 29 -2.93 24.50 -18.81
C THR A 29 -2.01 23.28 -18.88
N ARG A 30 -2.54 22.06 -19.04
CA ARG A 30 -1.71 20.85 -19.16
C ARG A 30 -0.99 20.75 -20.49
N LEU A 31 -1.62 21.16 -21.60
CA LEU A 31 -0.95 21.21 -22.90
C LEU A 31 0.17 22.26 -22.94
N GLU A 32 -0.08 23.44 -22.36
CA GLU A 32 0.92 24.52 -22.22
C GLU A 32 2.10 24.08 -21.37
N ALA A 33 1.85 23.51 -20.19
CA ALA A 33 2.90 22.97 -19.32
C ALA A 33 3.74 21.90 -20.05
N ARG A 34 3.09 21.07 -20.88
CA ARG A 34 3.78 20.04 -21.67
C ARG A 34 4.47 20.53 -22.94
N ARG A 35 4.22 21.79 -23.34
CA ARG A 35 4.53 22.31 -24.68
C ARG A 35 4.04 21.36 -25.79
N ALA A 36 2.90 20.72 -25.55
CA ALA A 36 2.36 19.71 -26.44
C ALA A 36 1.71 20.37 -27.67
N PRO A 37 1.80 19.75 -28.86
CA PRO A 37 1.07 20.23 -30.02
C PRO A 37 -0.42 20.23 -29.74
N CYS A 38 -1.09 21.31 -30.10
CA CYS A 38 -2.49 21.52 -29.77
C CYS A 38 -3.33 21.66 -31.03
N ALA A 39 -4.13 20.62 -31.32
CA ALA A 39 -5.15 20.68 -32.35
C ALA A 39 -6.37 21.49 -31.86
N PRO A 40 -7.24 21.99 -32.77
CA PRO A 40 -8.52 22.57 -32.37
C PRO A 40 -9.38 21.56 -31.60
N VAL A 41 -9.65 21.83 -30.33
CA VAL A 41 -10.49 21.03 -29.44
C VAL A 41 -11.62 21.91 -28.89
N LEU A 42 -12.85 21.40 -28.94
CA LEU A 42 -14.02 22.01 -28.29
C LEU A 42 -14.51 21.09 -27.17
N LEU A 43 -14.59 21.62 -25.95
CA LEU A 43 -15.19 20.92 -24.81
C LEU A 43 -16.53 21.56 -24.47
N ALA A 44 -17.61 20.78 -24.53
CA ALA A 44 -18.94 21.26 -24.15
C ALA A 44 -19.86 20.10 -23.76
N PRO A 45 -20.75 20.28 -22.77
CA PRO A 45 -21.82 19.32 -22.50
C PRO A 45 -22.65 19.03 -23.76
N LEU A 46 -23.20 17.82 -23.87
CA LEU A 46 -23.90 17.33 -25.08
C LEU A 46 -24.95 18.33 -25.59
N ALA A 47 -25.72 18.91 -24.68
CA ALA A 47 -26.76 19.89 -25.00
C ALA A 47 -26.22 21.24 -25.50
N ALA A 48 -24.96 21.58 -25.21
CA ALA A 48 -24.35 22.87 -25.53
C ALA A 48 -23.42 22.84 -26.75
N VAL A 49 -23.00 21.65 -27.21
CA VAL A 49 -22.05 21.52 -28.33
C VAL A 49 -22.52 22.25 -29.59
N GLU A 50 -23.78 22.05 -29.98
CA GLU A 50 -24.29 22.58 -31.25
C GLU A 50 -24.24 24.11 -31.29
N ALA A 51 -24.60 24.76 -30.18
CA ALA A 51 -24.54 26.22 -30.05
C ALA A 51 -23.10 26.73 -30.12
N ALA A 52 -22.14 25.99 -29.55
CA ALA A 52 -20.73 26.33 -29.51
C ALA A 52 -19.98 26.10 -30.86
N LEU A 53 -20.58 25.36 -31.80
CA LEU A 53 -19.98 25.12 -33.11
C LEU A 53 -20.32 26.23 -34.12
N PRO A 54 -19.39 26.57 -35.04
CA PRO A 54 -19.66 27.38 -36.22
C PRO A 54 -20.81 26.80 -37.06
N ALA A 55 -21.62 27.66 -37.68
CA ALA A 55 -22.82 27.24 -38.43
C ALA A 55 -22.59 26.09 -39.45
N PRO A 56 -21.51 26.07 -40.25
CA PRO A 56 -21.24 24.97 -41.18
C PRO A 56 -21.00 23.62 -40.48
N GLN A 57 -20.47 23.64 -39.25
CA GLN A 57 -20.15 22.43 -38.48
C GLN A 57 -21.36 21.87 -37.72
N ARG A 58 -22.42 22.67 -37.50
CA ARG A 58 -23.64 22.22 -36.78
C ARG A 58 -24.37 21.09 -37.51
N ILE A 59 -24.43 21.15 -38.84
CA ILE A 59 -25.06 20.09 -39.66
C ILE A 59 -24.27 18.78 -39.52
N ALA A 60 -22.94 18.86 -39.55
CA ALA A 60 -22.08 17.70 -39.35
C ALA A 60 -22.23 17.14 -37.92
N TRP A 61 -22.32 18.00 -36.91
CA TRP A 61 -22.59 17.60 -35.53
C TRP A 61 -23.87 16.78 -35.39
N ARG A 62 -25.00 17.27 -35.89
CA ARG A 62 -26.30 16.57 -35.78
C ARG A 62 -26.26 15.14 -36.35
N LYS A 63 -25.40 14.86 -37.33
CA LYS A 63 -25.22 13.52 -37.92
C LYS A 63 -24.39 12.57 -37.05
N VAL A 64 -23.55 13.10 -36.16
CA VAL A 64 -22.57 12.32 -35.40
C VAL A 64 -22.75 12.43 -33.89
N ALA A 65 -23.57 13.36 -33.42
CA ALA A 65 -23.85 13.58 -32.00
C ALA A 65 -24.33 12.28 -31.35
N PRO A 66 -23.79 11.91 -30.17
CA PRO A 66 -24.32 10.78 -29.43
C PRO A 66 -25.78 11.09 -29.02
N ARG A 67 -26.67 10.11 -29.16
CA ARG A 67 -28.08 10.26 -28.75
C ARG A 67 -28.22 10.33 -27.24
N THR A 68 -27.44 9.50 -26.55
CA THR A 68 -27.36 9.45 -25.09
C THR A 68 -25.90 9.19 -24.70
N LEU A 69 -25.53 9.58 -23.49
CA LEU A 69 -24.24 9.27 -22.89
C LEU A 69 -24.47 8.74 -21.48
N PRO A 70 -23.65 7.80 -20.98
CA PRO A 70 -23.64 7.47 -19.56
C PRO A 70 -23.29 8.71 -18.72
N ALA A 71 -23.77 8.77 -17.46
CA ALA A 71 -23.59 9.93 -16.58
C ALA A 71 -22.10 10.33 -16.40
N GLU A 72 -21.22 9.34 -16.27
CA GLU A 72 -19.77 9.53 -16.15
C GLU A 72 -19.00 9.27 -17.47
N GLY A 73 -19.73 9.11 -18.58
CA GLY A 73 -19.13 8.84 -19.89
C GLY A 73 -18.78 10.12 -20.65
N PHE A 74 -17.92 9.96 -21.65
CA PHE A 74 -17.64 10.99 -22.64
C PHE A 74 -17.65 10.41 -24.06
N ALA A 75 -17.81 11.31 -25.01
CA ALA A 75 -17.74 11.04 -26.44
C ALA A 75 -16.81 12.03 -27.13
N ILE A 76 -16.13 11.53 -28.16
CA ILE A 76 -15.22 12.28 -29.00
C ILE A 76 -15.71 12.20 -30.43
N ARG A 77 -15.84 13.34 -31.09
CA ARG A 77 -16.28 13.45 -32.48
C ARG A 77 -15.36 14.40 -33.23
N ARG A 78 -14.84 13.98 -34.37
CA ARG A 78 -14.07 14.87 -35.25
C ARG A 78 -15.01 15.53 -36.27
N ILE A 79 -15.04 16.85 -36.30
CA ILE A 79 -15.87 17.66 -37.20
C ILE A 79 -14.95 18.63 -37.95
N GLY A 80 -14.65 18.32 -39.21
CA GLY A 80 -13.55 18.98 -39.92
C GLY A 80 -12.25 18.77 -39.15
N ASP A 81 -11.56 19.85 -38.80
CA ASP A 81 -10.35 19.83 -37.98
C ASP A 81 -10.61 19.90 -36.47
N THR A 82 -11.84 20.20 -36.05
CA THR A 82 -12.20 20.35 -34.64
C THR A 82 -12.49 18.98 -34.02
N LEU A 83 -11.80 18.67 -32.92
CA LEU A 83 -12.13 17.54 -32.06
C LEU A 83 -13.12 18.01 -30.99
N VAL A 84 -14.35 17.54 -31.05
CA VAL A 84 -15.36 17.80 -30.02
C VAL A 84 -15.26 16.72 -28.95
N ILE A 85 -15.04 17.12 -27.70
CA ILE A 85 -15.14 16.28 -26.51
C ILE A 85 -16.42 16.68 -25.79
N THR A 86 -17.33 15.73 -25.62
CA THR A 86 -18.65 15.98 -25.02
C THR A 86 -19.00 14.95 -23.94
N ALA A 87 -19.83 15.36 -22.99
CA ALA A 87 -20.33 14.53 -21.89
C ALA A 87 -21.66 15.09 -21.39
N GLN A 88 -22.30 14.43 -20.40
CA GLN A 88 -23.47 15.01 -19.73
C GLN A 88 -23.12 16.23 -18.86
N GLY A 89 -21.95 16.23 -18.24
CA GLY A 89 -21.50 17.31 -17.34
C GLY A 89 -19.98 17.36 -17.17
N THR A 90 -19.52 18.23 -16.26
CA THR A 90 -18.11 18.56 -16.06
C THR A 90 -17.22 17.33 -15.84
N ARG A 91 -17.64 16.39 -14.99
CA ARG A 91 -16.88 15.17 -14.67
C ARG A 91 -16.49 14.40 -15.94
N GLY A 92 -17.46 14.11 -16.81
CA GLY A 92 -17.19 13.40 -18.07
C GLY A 92 -16.32 14.21 -19.04
N LEU A 93 -16.48 15.55 -19.08
CA LEU A 93 -15.61 16.40 -19.89
C LEU A 93 -14.15 16.36 -19.41
N VAL A 94 -13.92 16.39 -18.11
CA VAL A 94 -12.58 16.24 -17.51
C VAL A 94 -11.96 14.88 -17.87
N TYR A 95 -12.76 13.80 -17.86
CA TYR A 95 -12.28 12.48 -18.30
C TYR A 95 -11.91 12.45 -19.78
N GLY A 96 -12.72 13.09 -20.63
CA GLY A 96 -12.42 13.22 -22.06
C GLY A 96 -11.16 14.04 -22.31
N ALA A 97 -10.96 15.14 -21.58
CA ALA A 97 -9.74 15.94 -21.61
C ALA A 97 -8.51 15.11 -21.21
N GLY A 98 -8.62 14.33 -20.12
CA GLY A 98 -7.56 13.45 -19.67
C GLY A 98 -7.23 12.33 -20.67
N TRP A 99 -8.24 11.73 -21.31
CA TRP A 99 -8.03 10.78 -22.40
C TRP A 99 -7.27 11.42 -23.57
N TYR A 100 -7.62 12.64 -23.96
CA TYR A 100 -6.93 13.34 -25.04
C TYR A 100 -5.48 13.68 -24.65
N LEU A 101 -5.24 14.13 -23.41
CA LEU A 101 -3.89 14.38 -22.88
C LEU A 101 -2.99 13.15 -22.86
N ARG A 102 -3.55 11.97 -22.53
CA ARG A 102 -2.77 10.72 -22.49
C ARG A 102 -2.50 10.13 -23.86
N THR A 103 -3.41 10.30 -24.81
CA THR A 103 -3.37 9.56 -26.08
C THR A 103 -3.00 10.41 -27.28
N GLY A 104 -3.30 11.72 -27.27
CA GLY A 104 -3.21 12.61 -28.43
C GLY A 104 -4.06 12.19 -29.63
N LYS A 105 -4.91 11.16 -29.48
CA LYS A 105 -5.63 10.54 -30.59
C LYS A 105 -6.78 11.44 -31.06
N ARG A 106 -7.00 11.48 -32.38
CA ARG A 106 -8.06 12.27 -33.04
C ARG A 106 -8.99 11.38 -33.89
N PRO A 107 -9.68 10.40 -33.28
CA PRO A 107 -10.54 9.47 -34.00
C PRO A 107 -11.77 10.19 -34.59
N LEU A 108 -12.37 9.61 -35.63
CA LEU A 108 -13.65 10.11 -36.15
C LEU A 108 -14.75 10.04 -35.10
N ARG A 109 -14.83 8.91 -34.38
CA ARG A 109 -15.76 8.67 -33.28
C ARG A 109 -15.09 7.79 -32.22
N TYR A 110 -15.27 8.12 -30.96
CA TYR A 110 -14.86 7.29 -29.82
C TYR A 110 -15.75 7.62 -28.62
N ASP A 111 -16.27 6.61 -27.95
CA ASP A 111 -17.12 6.73 -26.76
C ASP A 111 -16.53 5.88 -25.64
N SER A 112 -16.53 6.38 -24.41
CA SER A 112 -16.01 5.63 -23.27
C SER A 112 -16.70 6.04 -21.98
N ALA A 113 -16.86 5.09 -21.08
CA ALA A 113 -17.38 5.29 -19.74
C ALA A 113 -16.67 4.32 -18.77
N PRO A 114 -16.60 4.65 -17.47
CA PRO A 114 -15.91 3.80 -16.50
C PRO A 114 -16.69 2.51 -16.20
N ALA A 115 -15.97 1.42 -15.95
CA ALA A 115 -16.55 0.13 -15.54
C ALA A 115 -17.00 0.10 -14.07
N ARG A 116 -16.39 0.92 -13.21
CA ARG A 116 -16.76 1.07 -11.79
C ARG A 116 -17.09 2.52 -11.52
N GLN A 117 -18.22 2.82 -10.90
CA GLN A 117 -18.63 4.21 -10.62
C GLN A 117 -17.78 4.85 -9.50
N MET A 118 -17.40 4.08 -8.49
CA MET A 118 -16.59 4.57 -7.36
C MET A 118 -15.12 4.23 -7.58
N ARG A 119 -14.30 5.26 -7.76
CA ARG A 119 -12.86 5.19 -8.05
C ARG A 119 -12.18 6.32 -7.28
N LEU A 120 -12.18 6.25 -5.95
CA LEU A 120 -11.62 7.28 -5.08
C LEU A 120 -10.24 6.88 -4.57
N THR A 121 -9.52 7.85 -4.01
CA THR A 121 -8.35 7.63 -3.16
C THR A 121 -8.47 8.44 -1.89
N GLN A 122 -7.89 7.95 -0.81
CA GLN A 122 -7.78 8.72 0.42
C GLN A 122 -6.68 9.79 0.30
N ILE A 123 -6.93 10.95 0.91
CA ILE A 123 -5.97 12.02 1.18
C ILE A 123 -5.94 12.22 2.70
N GLY A 124 -4.85 11.81 3.33
CA GLY A 124 -4.62 12.03 4.76
C GLY A 124 -3.87 13.34 5.00
N TYR A 125 -4.56 14.38 5.47
CA TYR A 125 -3.95 15.59 6.00
C TYR A 125 -3.98 15.53 7.53
N ARG A 126 -3.10 14.70 8.09
CA ARG A 126 -3.03 14.35 9.52
C ARG A 126 -1.58 14.13 9.93
N ALA A 127 -1.25 14.30 11.22
CA ALA A 127 0.11 14.20 11.77
C ALA A 127 0.66 12.76 11.80
N LYS A 128 0.59 12.06 10.68
CA LYS A 128 0.94 10.65 10.51
C LYS A 128 1.42 10.34 9.08
N ASN A 129 0.86 11.01 8.07
CA ASN A 129 1.16 10.74 6.66
C ASN A 129 2.64 11.01 6.33
N ASN A 130 3.13 10.39 5.27
CA ASN A 130 4.53 10.50 4.87
C ASN A 130 4.79 11.64 3.86
N SER A 131 3.76 12.43 3.50
CA SER A 131 3.92 13.61 2.64
C SER A 131 2.77 14.61 2.71
N TYR A 132 1.51 14.16 2.64
CA TYR A 132 0.35 15.02 2.36
C TYR A 132 0.04 16.04 3.46
N ASP A 133 0.35 15.75 4.71
CA ASP A 133 0.30 16.68 5.83
C ASP A 133 1.16 17.94 5.63
N ALA A 134 2.27 17.82 4.90
CA ALA A 134 3.14 18.95 4.60
C ALA A 134 2.74 19.72 3.32
N TRP A 135 1.61 19.37 2.67
CA TRP A 135 1.22 19.93 1.39
C TRP A 135 0.38 21.19 1.49
N THR A 136 0.69 22.15 0.63
CA THR A 136 -0.15 23.34 0.45
C THR A 136 -1.40 23.02 -0.38
N LEU A 137 -2.42 23.86 -0.28
CA LEU A 137 -3.64 23.70 -1.09
C LEU A 137 -3.37 23.73 -2.60
N ALA A 138 -2.33 24.44 -3.06
CA ALA A 138 -1.92 24.44 -4.46
C ALA A 138 -1.37 23.09 -4.93
N MET A 139 -0.63 22.39 -4.07
CA MET A 139 -0.15 21.02 -4.35
C MET A 139 -1.32 20.04 -4.43
N PHE A 140 -2.27 20.13 -3.48
CA PHE A 140 -3.51 19.36 -3.55
C PHE A 140 -4.32 19.64 -4.81
N ARG A 141 -4.44 20.91 -5.22
CA ARG A 141 -5.10 21.26 -6.48
C ARG A 141 -4.50 20.53 -7.66
N ARG A 142 -3.17 20.61 -7.82
CA ARG A 142 -2.46 19.93 -8.89
C ARG A 142 -2.71 18.42 -8.85
N ARG A 143 -2.66 17.83 -7.66
CA ARG A 143 -2.85 16.39 -7.45
C ARG A 143 -4.24 15.90 -7.81
N ILE A 144 -5.27 16.59 -7.31
CA ILE A 144 -6.68 16.23 -7.53
C ILE A 144 -7.04 16.42 -9.01
N GLU A 145 -6.50 17.44 -9.67
CA GLU A 145 -6.64 17.59 -11.12
C GLU A 145 -6.02 16.41 -11.89
N ASP A 146 -4.84 15.94 -11.50
CA ASP A 146 -4.20 14.78 -12.12
C ASP A 146 -5.02 13.50 -11.87
N PHE A 147 -5.55 13.30 -10.66
CA PHE A 147 -6.50 12.22 -10.35
C PHE A 147 -7.75 12.27 -11.24
N ALA A 148 -8.35 13.46 -11.38
CA ALA A 148 -9.55 13.68 -12.19
C ALA A 148 -9.29 13.33 -13.66
N LEU A 149 -8.19 13.82 -14.23
CA LEU A 149 -7.81 13.53 -15.61
C LEU A 149 -7.59 12.02 -15.85
N TRP A 150 -7.14 11.29 -14.83
CA TRP A 150 -6.92 9.84 -14.89
C TRP A 150 -8.16 8.99 -14.57
N GLY A 151 -9.28 9.63 -14.28
CA GLY A 151 -10.57 8.97 -14.15
C GLY A 151 -11.01 8.75 -12.70
N ALA A 152 -10.37 9.34 -11.69
CA ALA A 152 -10.88 9.30 -10.32
C ALA A 152 -12.30 9.87 -10.26
N SER A 153 -13.18 9.28 -9.46
CA SER A 153 -14.55 9.77 -9.25
C SER A 153 -14.67 10.73 -8.06
N GLY A 154 -13.65 10.78 -7.21
CA GLY A 154 -13.67 11.56 -5.98
C GLY A 154 -12.40 11.38 -5.16
N VAL A 155 -12.34 12.08 -4.04
CA VAL A 155 -11.32 11.91 -3.00
C VAL A 155 -12.00 11.72 -1.65
N GLN A 156 -11.36 10.97 -0.76
CA GLN A 156 -11.79 10.83 0.62
C GLN A 156 -10.80 11.55 1.52
N VAL A 157 -11.27 12.45 2.38
CA VAL A 157 -10.44 13.07 3.42
C VAL A 157 -10.75 12.45 4.78
N ILE A 158 -9.80 12.50 5.70
CA ILE A 158 -9.99 12.09 7.09
C ILE A 158 -10.47 13.30 7.90
N ALA A 159 -11.44 13.09 8.79
CA ALA A 159 -11.94 14.13 9.67
C ALA A 159 -10.80 14.75 10.50
N PRO A 160 -10.84 16.07 10.82
CA PRO A 160 -9.79 16.72 11.60
C PRO A 160 -9.55 16.11 12.98
N VAL A 161 -10.60 15.53 13.58
CA VAL A 161 -10.50 14.76 14.81
C VAL A 161 -10.41 13.28 14.44
N SER A 162 -9.31 12.65 14.84
CA SER A 162 -9.01 11.23 14.63
C SER A 162 -8.17 10.70 15.82
N ASP A 163 -7.55 9.53 15.69
CA ASP A 163 -6.58 9.00 16.67
C ASP A 163 -5.19 9.62 16.56
N ASP A 164 -4.96 10.51 15.59
CA ASP A 164 -3.70 11.22 15.39
C ASP A 164 -3.68 12.59 16.10
N ASP A 165 -2.48 13.15 16.27
CA ASP A 165 -2.32 14.50 16.82
C ASP A 165 -3.10 15.54 15.98
N ALA A 166 -3.85 16.41 16.67
CA ALA A 166 -4.71 17.41 16.03
C ALA A 166 -3.92 18.46 15.22
N THR A 167 -2.63 18.61 15.49
CA THR A 167 -1.71 19.51 14.79
C THR A 167 -0.39 18.81 14.48
N SER A 168 0.27 19.23 13.40
CA SER A 168 1.64 18.82 13.04
C SER A 168 2.49 20.06 12.83
N PRO A 169 3.79 20.05 13.20
CA PRO A 169 4.72 21.13 12.86
C PRO A 169 4.91 21.29 11.35
N LEU A 170 4.52 20.30 10.55
CA LEU A 170 4.65 20.33 9.09
C LEU A 170 3.45 20.94 8.38
N PHE A 171 2.30 21.10 9.06
CA PHE A 171 1.08 21.63 8.45
C PHE A 171 1.30 23.07 7.94
N PRO A 172 1.21 23.33 6.62
CA PRO A 172 1.25 24.70 6.11
C PRO A 172 -0.01 25.51 6.42
N ALA A 173 -1.13 24.85 6.73
CA ALA A 173 -2.40 25.47 7.11
C ALA A 173 -3.20 24.57 8.07
N PRO A 174 -4.17 25.11 8.83
CA PRO A 174 -5.04 24.32 9.70
C PRO A 174 -5.79 23.21 8.93
N PRO A 175 -6.03 22.03 9.53
CA PRO A 175 -6.71 20.93 8.87
C PRO A 175 -8.06 21.32 8.27
N LEU A 176 -8.94 21.97 9.04
CA LEU A 176 -10.29 22.31 8.58
C LEU A 176 -10.29 23.23 7.35
N GLU A 177 -9.39 24.22 7.30
CA GLU A 177 -9.23 25.11 6.15
C GLU A 177 -8.77 24.31 4.92
N THR A 178 -7.79 23.43 5.12
CA THR A 178 -7.24 22.59 4.05
C THR A 178 -8.29 21.64 3.49
N LEU A 179 -9.05 20.96 4.35
CA LEU A 179 -10.12 20.03 3.94
C LEU A 179 -11.25 20.76 3.19
N ARG A 180 -11.60 21.98 3.62
CA ARG A 180 -12.56 22.83 2.89
C ARG A 180 -12.06 23.13 1.48
N GLY A 181 -10.81 23.59 1.35
CA GLY A 181 -10.21 23.86 0.05
C GLY A 181 -10.14 22.62 -0.86
N ILE A 182 -9.81 21.46 -0.30
CA ILE A 182 -9.83 20.17 -1.03
C ILE A 182 -11.24 19.88 -1.56
N GLY A 183 -12.28 20.05 -0.74
CA GLY A 183 -13.67 19.86 -1.16
C GLY A 183 -14.08 20.79 -2.29
N GLU A 184 -13.72 22.08 -2.21
CA GLU A 184 -14.00 23.08 -3.26
C GLU A 184 -13.32 22.73 -4.59
N ILE A 185 -12.04 22.32 -4.56
CA ILE A 185 -11.30 21.86 -5.74
C ILE A 185 -12.00 20.63 -6.35
N THR A 186 -12.39 19.68 -5.51
CA THR A 186 -13.01 18.41 -5.90
C THR A 186 -14.35 18.67 -6.60
N HIS A 187 -15.23 19.48 -6.00
CA HIS A 187 -16.52 19.83 -6.60
C HIS A 187 -16.39 20.66 -7.87
N ARG A 188 -15.38 21.55 -7.99
CA ARG A 188 -15.12 22.30 -9.22
C ARG A 188 -14.91 21.37 -10.42
N LEU A 189 -14.24 20.24 -10.21
CA LEU A 189 -14.00 19.20 -11.22
C LEU A 189 -15.20 18.26 -11.42
N GLY A 190 -16.28 18.47 -10.67
CA GLY A 190 -17.46 17.63 -10.65
C GLY A 190 -17.26 16.29 -9.95
N LEU A 191 -16.22 16.13 -9.12
CA LEU A 191 -15.89 14.90 -8.40
C LEU A 191 -16.60 14.83 -7.03
N ASP A 192 -16.66 13.64 -6.44
CA ASP A 192 -17.25 13.41 -5.11
C ASP A 192 -16.26 13.74 -3.98
N PHE A 193 -16.71 14.47 -2.97
CA PHE A 193 -15.95 14.74 -1.75
C PHE A 193 -16.46 13.86 -0.60
N ALA A 194 -15.66 12.87 -0.21
CA ALA A 194 -16.01 11.91 0.83
C ALA A 194 -15.29 12.22 2.15
N LEU A 195 -15.95 11.90 3.26
CA LEU A 195 -15.43 12.05 4.61
C LEU A 195 -15.26 10.68 5.28
N TYR A 196 -14.03 10.37 5.69
CA TYR A 196 -13.73 9.29 6.63
C TYR A 196 -13.83 9.85 8.04
N TYR A 197 -14.82 9.39 8.80
CA TYR A 197 -15.15 9.90 10.13
C TYR A 197 -15.00 8.77 11.16
N PRO A 198 -13.87 8.70 11.87
CA PRO A 198 -13.65 7.69 12.89
C PRO A 198 -14.41 8.03 14.17
N ASN A 199 -15.19 7.05 14.65
CA ASN A 199 -15.94 7.14 15.90
C ASN A 199 -15.09 6.55 17.04
N LEU A 200 -14.52 7.42 17.87
CA LEU A 200 -13.40 7.10 18.78
C LEU A 200 -13.81 6.55 20.16
N HIS A 201 -15.10 6.53 20.50
CA HIS A 201 -15.62 6.08 21.79
C HIS A 201 -16.56 4.86 21.65
N ASP A 202 -17.12 4.38 22.77
CA ASP A 202 -18.05 3.23 22.80
C ASP A 202 -19.51 3.59 22.51
N TYR A 203 -19.92 4.84 22.76
CA TYR A 203 -21.27 5.37 22.54
C TYR A 203 -22.40 4.54 23.18
N ALA A 204 -22.17 4.07 24.41
CA ALA A 204 -23.07 3.20 25.15
C ALA A 204 -24.38 3.90 25.56
N THR A 205 -24.35 5.22 25.73
CA THR A 205 -25.51 6.02 26.16
C THR A 205 -26.07 6.89 25.04
N GLN A 206 -27.35 7.28 25.13
CA GLN A 206 -27.93 8.23 24.18
C GLN A 206 -27.24 9.59 24.26
N THR A 207 -26.86 10.05 25.47
CA THR A 207 -26.16 11.33 25.65
C THR A 207 -24.82 11.37 24.92
N GLU A 208 -24.02 10.30 24.97
CA GLU A 208 -22.76 10.23 24.21
C GLU A 208 -23.00 10.27 22.70
N ARG A 209 -24.04 9.58 22.22
CA ARG A 209 -24.43 9.63 20.80
C ARG A 209 -24.88 11.02 20.39
N ASP A 210 -25.77 11.66 21.15
CA ASP A 210 -26.27 13.00 20.87
C ASP A 210 -25.12 14.02 20.78
N GLN A 211 -24.12 13.91 21.67
CA GLN A 211 -22.93 14.75 21.65
C GLN A 211 -22.05 14.52 20.43
N GLU A 212 -21.84 13.27 20.02
CA GLU A 212 -21.07 12.93 18.82
C GLU A 212 -21.77 13.42 17.55
N VAL A 213 -23.07 13.18 17.44
CA VAL A 213 -23.86 13.63 16.28
C VAL A 213 -23.84 15.16 16.19
N GLU A 214 -23.84 15.88 17.32
CA GLU A 214 -23.71 17.34 17.31
C GLU A 214 -22.32 17.83 16.88
N ARG A 215 -21.24 17.14 17.31
CA ARG A 215 -19.89 17.38 16.78
C ARG A 215 -19.85 17.16 15.27
N PHE A 216 -20.43 16.07 14.80
CA PHE A 216 -20.52 15.74 13.38
C PHE A 216 -21.31 16.80 12.59
N ARG A 217 -22.48 17.26 13.08
CA ARG A 217 -23.26 18.35 12.47
C ARG A 217 -22.45 19.63 12.36
N THR A 218 -21.74 19.98 13.42
CA THR A 218 -20.87 21.17 13.44
C THR A 218 -19.81 21.08 12.35
N LEU A 219 -19.14 19.93 12.22
CA LEU A 219 -18.15 19.70 11.17
C LEU A 219 -18.78 19.79 9.76
N LEU A 220 -19.94 19.18 9.54
CA LEU A 220 -20.64 19.25 8.25
C LEU A 220 -21.00 20.69 7.86
N GLY A 221 -21.34 21.55 8.83
CA GLY A 221 -21.60 22.97 8.59
C GLY A 221 -20.36 23.77 8.19
N GLN A 222 -19.16 23.24 8.42
CA GLN A 222 -17.88 23.90 8.13
C GLN A 222 -17.20 23.39 6.85
N LEU A 223 -17.63 22.24 6.32
CA LEU A 223 -17.12 21.65 5.10
C LEU A 223 -18.03 21.97 3.90
N PRO A 224 -17.51 21.90 2.66
CA PRO A 224 -18.35 21.79 1.48
C PRO A 224 -19.24 20.55 1.57
N LYS A 225 -20.27 20.51 0.73
CA LYS A 225 -21.24 19.39 0.68
C LYS A 225 -20.53 18.03 0.66
N VAL A 226 -20.67 17.25 1.73
CA VAL A 226 -20.11 15.89 1.80
C VAL A 226 -20.99 14.93 0.99
N ASP A 227 -20.39 14.20 0.04
CA ASP A 227 -21.09 13.29 -0.88
C ASP A 227 -21.18 11.85 -0.33
N ALA A 228 -20.26 11.48 0.56
CA ALA A 228 -20.24 10.16 1.18
C ALA A 228 -19.57 10.17 2.56
N LEU A 229 -20.15 9.43 3.51
CA LEU A 229 -19.60 9.18 4.85
C LEU A 229 -19.07 7.76 4.93
N TYR A 230 -17.85 7.61 5.44
CA TYR A 230 -17.19 6.34 5.70
C TYR A 230 -16.83 6.27 7.17
N VAL A 231 -17.35 5.27 7.86
CA VAL A 231 -17.10 5.05 9.28
C VAL A 231 -16.37 3.72 9.44
N PRO A 232 -15.12 3.70 9.96
CA PRO A 232 -14.46 2.45 10.28
C PRO A 232 -15.17 1.72 11.41
N GLY A 233 -15.17 0.39 11.35
CA GLY A 233 -15.56 -0.46 12.50
C GLY A 233 -14.53 -0.39 13.64
N GLY A 234 -13.27 -0.10 13.31
CA GLY A 234 -12.17 0.11 14.24
C GLY A 234 -10.87 0.48 13.52
N ASP A 235 -9.80 0.76 14.27
CA ASP A 235 -8.50 1.25 13.76
C ASP A 235 -8.62 2.50 12.84
N PRO A 236 -9.03 3.66 13.39
CA PRO A 236 -9.39 3.88 14.79
C PRO A 236 -10.89 3.68 15.09
N GLY A 237 -11.22 3.61 16.38
CA GLY A 237 -12.55 3.28 16.89
C GLY A 237 -12.63 1.86 17.44
N HIS A 238 -13.62 1.61 18.30
CA HIS A 238 -13.81 0.31 18.96
C HIS A 238 -15.26 0.05 19.39
N ALA A 239 -16.21 0.89 18.98
CA ALA A 239 -17.61 0.74 19.36
C ALA A 239 -18.18 -0.61 18.89
N ALA A 240 -18.82 -1.33 19.80
CA ALA A 240 -19.54 -2.55 19.45
C ALA A 240 -20.65 -2.27 18.41
N PRO A 241 -20.97 -3.20 17.49
CA PRO A 241 -21.99 -2.98 16.44
C PRO A 241 -23.36 -2.53 16.97
N ALA A 242 -23.74 -2.96 18.18
CA ALA A 242 -24.99 -2.57 18.82
C ALA A 242 -25.07 -1.06 19.14
N ASN A 243 -23.92 -0.41 19.38
CA ASN A 243 -23.83 1.02 19.65
C ASN A 243 -23.49 1.82 18.38
N LEU A 244 -22.63 1.25 17.52
CA LEU A 244 -22.19 1.87 16.28
C LEU A 244 -23.35 2.09 15.30
N PHE A 245 -24.22 1.10 15.09
CA PHE A 245 -25.31 1.21 14.10
C PHE A 245 -26.31 2.33 14.43
N PRO A 246 -26.81 2.46 15.67
CA PRO A 246 -27.65 3.60 16.05
C PRO A 246 -26.96 4.95 15.84
N LEU A 247 -25.70 5.10 16.26
CA LEU A 247 -24.93 6.34 16.07
C LEU A 247 -24.85 6.71 14.59
N VAL A 248 -24.39 5.79 13.74
CA VAL A 248 -24.22 6.07 12.31
C VAL A 248 -25.56 6.30 11.61
N ALA A 249 -26.66 5.74 12.11
CA ALA A 249 -28.00 6.05 11.61
C ALA A 249 -28.38 7.52 11.85
N GLU A 250 -28.04 8.07 13.01
CA GLU A 250 -28.27 9.47 13.37
C GLU A 250 -27.33 10.41 12.58
N GLU A 251 -26.07 10.04 12.41
CA GLU A 251 -25.12 10.75 11.53
C GLU A 251 -25.59 10.76 10.07
N ALA A 252 -26.10 9.63 9.58
CA ALA A 252 -26.65 9.52 8.23
C ALA A 252 -27.86 10.46 8.03
N ALA A 253 -28.71 10.63 9.05
CA ALA A 253 -29.82 11.58 9.01
C ALA A 253 -29.32 13.04 9.01
N ALA A 254 -28.32 13.35 9.84
CA ALA A 254 -27.67 14.66 9.85
C ALA A 254 -27.06 15.01 8.49
N LEU A 255 -26.29 14.09 7.89
CA LEU A 255 -25.68 14.27 6.57
C LEU A 255 -26.72 14.48 5.47
N ARG A 256 -27.81 13.72 5.49
CA ARG A 256 -28.86 13.83 4.46
C ARG A 256 -29.70 15.09 4.53
N THR A 257 -29.62 15.83 5.64
CA THR A 257 -30.26 17.14 5.75
C THR A 257 -29.59 18.14 4.81
N SER A 258 -28.26 18.09 4.64
CA SER A 258 -27.51 18.95 3.70
C SER A 258 -27.31 18.32 2.32
N ASN A 259 -27.29 16.98 2.22
CA ASN A 259 -27.17 16.27 0.96
C ASN A 259 -28.05 15.00 0.93
N PRO A 260 -29.30 15.09 0.44
CA PRO A 260 -30.23 13.96 0.41
C PRO A 260 -29.73 12.73 -0.37
N ALA A 261 -28.78 12.92 -1.29
CA ALA A 261 -28.19 11.85 -2.10
C ALA A 261 -26.95 11.19 -1.45
N ALA A 262 -26.50 11.67 -0.29
CA ALA A 262 -25.28 11.20 0.34
C ALA A 262 -25.33 9.71 0.68
N THR A 263 -24.21 9.03 0.40
CA THR A 263 -24.03 7.61 0.71
C THR A 263 -23.34 7.42 2.05
N VAL A 264 -23.61 6.29 2.71
CA VAL A 264 -23.05 5.97 4.03
C VAL A 264 -22.51 4.56 4.01
N TRP A 265 -21.29 4.39 4.50
CA TRP A 265 -20.50 3.16 4.44
C TRP A 265 -19.89 2.85 5.80
N ILE A 266 -19.94 1.59 6.22
CA ILE A 266 -19.30 1.12 7.46
C ILE A 266 -18.38 -0.05 7.13
N SER A 267 -17.20 -0.13 7.74
CA SER A 267 -16.33 -1.32 7.62
C SER A 267 -16.50 -2.28 8.79
N THR A 268 -16.00 -3.50 8.58
CA THR A 268 -15.85 -4.52 9.61
C THR A 268 -14.47 -4.51 10.26
N GLN A 269 -13.70 -3.43 10.08
CA GLN A 269 -12.33 -3.32 10.53
C GLN A 269 -12.23 -3.51 12.04
N GLY A 270 -11.23 -4.25 12.50
CA GLY A 270 -10.91 -4.44 13.91
C GLY A 270 -11.78 -5.45 14.66
N PHE A 271 -12.99 -5.78 14.18
CA PHE A 271 -13.88 -6.72 14.87
C PHE A 271 -13.27 -8.11 15.03
N ASP A 272 -13.48 -8.69 16.21
CA ASP A 272 -13.28 -10.11 16.47
C ASP A 272 -14.44 -10.92 15.89
N ALA A 273 -14.42 -12.25 16.05
CA ALA A 273 -15.45 -13.12 15.49
C ALA A 273 -16.85 -12.79 16.03
N ALA A 274 -16.97 -12.52 17.34
CA ALA A 274 -18.26 -12.22 17.96
C ALA A 274 -18.80 -10.85 17.52
N GLY A 275 -17.93 -9.84 17.44
CA GLY A 275 -18.25 -8.52 16.90
C GLY A 275 -18.65 -8.58 15.44
N LEU A 276 -17.98 -9.42 14.62
CA LEU A 276 -18.33 -9.59 13.23
C LEU A 276 -19.69 -10.28 13.05
N ASP A 277 -20.00 -11.30 13.84
CA ASP A 277 -21.32 -11.94 13.86
C ASP A 277 -22.41 -10.94 14.26
N ALA A 278 -22.17 -10.12 15.27
CA ALA A 278 -23.09 -9.06 15.69
C ALA A 278 -23.29 -7.99 14.60
N PHE A 279 -22.22 -7.65 13.86
CA PHE A 279 -22.29 -6.73 12.74
C PHE A 279 -23.17 -7.29 11.60
N TYR A 280 -22.97 -8.55 11.22
CA TYR A 280 -23.80 -9.21 10.21
C TYR A 280 -25.26 -9.34 10.65
N ALA A 281 -25.52 -9.57 11.94
CA ALA A 281 -26.88 -9.56 12.48
C ALA A 281 -27.56 -8.18 12.32
N GLN A 282 -26.83 -7.07 12.50
CA GLN A 282 -27.37 -5.73 12.22
C GLN A 282 -27.64 -5.53 10.72
N LEU A 283 -26.73 -5.97 9.84
CA LEU A 283 -26.93 -5.89 8.39
C LEU A 283 -28.14 -6.68 7.91
N ALA A 284 -28.42 -7.85 8.50
CA ALA A 284 -29.56 -8.69 8.14
C ALA A 284 -30.92 -7.96 8.30
N ARG A 285 -30.97 -6.92 9.16
CA ARG A 285 -32.15 -6.04 9.34
C ARG A 285 -32.39 -5.08 8.18
N ARG A 286 -31.46 -4.98 7.23
CA ARG A 286 -31.51 -4.12 6.03
C ARG A 286 -31.78 -2.64 6.36
N PRO A 287 -30.91 -1.99 7.16
CA PRO A 287 -31.06 -0.57 7.50
C PRO A 287 -31.04 0.32 6.25
N ARG A 288 -32.18 0.95 5.94
CA ARG A 288 -32.35 1.81 4.74
C ARG A 288 -31.39 3.00 4.67
N TRP A 289 -30.88 3.44 5.82
CA TRP A 289 -29.94 4.54 5.89
C TRP A 289 -28.52 4.17 5.43
N LEU A 290 -28.19 2.88 5.35
CA LEU A 290 -26.85 2.38 4.99
C LEU A 290 -26.79 2.05 3.50
N SER A 291 -25.76 2.54 2.79
CA SER A 291 -25.57 2.27 1.36
C SER A 291 -24.85 0.95 1.09
N GLY A 292 -23.98 0.53 2.01
CA GLY A 292 -23.17 -0.67 1.87
C GLY A 292 -22.07 -0.74 2.92
N ILE A 293 -21.14 -1.66 2.71
CA ILE A 293 -19.91 -1.75 3.52
C ILE A 293 -18.68 -1.47 2.66
N PHE A 294 -17.55 -1.21 3.32
CA PHE A 294 -16.23 -1.22 2.67
C PHE A 294 -15.29 -2.21 3.36
N ALA A 295 -14.48 -2.91 2.57
CA ALA A 295 -13.58 -3.96 3.02
C ALA A 295 -12.12 -3.52 2.85
N GLY A 296 -11.41 -3.33 3.96
CA GLY A 296 -10.06 -2.78 4.00
C GLY A 296 -9.11 -3.55 4.91
N PRO A 297 -8.03 -2.90 5.39
CA PRO A 297 -7.14 -3.45 6.41
C PRO A 297 -7.90 -3.98 7.63
N GLN A 298 -7.26 -4.87 8.39
CA GLN A 298 -7.76 -5.47 9.63
C GLN A 298 -9.20 -6.02 9.54
N THR A 299 -9.61 -6.54 8.39
CA THR A 299 -10.91 -7.18 8.21
C THR A 299 -10.76 -8.70 8.24
N ARG A 300 -11.45 -9.34 9.20
CA ARG A 300 -11.32 -10.78 9.48
C ARG A 300 -11.83 -11.70 8.38
N ASP A 301 -12.90 -11.31 7.68
CA ASP A 301 -13.43 -12.12 6.58
C ASP A 301 -12.86 -11.68 5.23
N PRO A 302 -12.41 -12.61 4.36
CA PRO A 302 -12.10 -12.30 2.97
C PRO A 302 -13.26 -11.61 2.26
N VAL A 303 -12.97 -10.74 1.29
CA VAL A 303 -14.00 -9.96 0.55
C VAL A 303 -15.11 -10.85 -0.03
N ALA A 304 -14.77 -12.02 -0.58
CA ALA A 304 -15.75 -12.96 -1.11
C ALA A 304 -16.65 -13.56 -0.02
N VAL A 305 -16.16 -13.71 1.21
CA VAL A 305 -16.95 -14.16 2.38
C VAL A 305 -17.90 -13.05 2.78
N GLN A 306 -17.39 -11.84 3.03
CA GLN A 306 -18.22 -10.67 3.35
C GLN A 306 -19.34 -10.48 2.32
N ARG A 307 -19.01 -10.60 1.02
CA ARG A 307 -19.97 -10.46 -0.08
C ARG A 307 -21.19 -11.35 0.09
N ARG A 308 -21.00 -12.59 0.57
CA ARG A 308 -22.07 -13.59 0.79
C ARG A 308 -22.95 -13.27 2.01
N HIS A 309 -22.42 -12.56 3.01
CA HIS A 309 -23.18 -12.15 4.19
C HIS A 309 -24.07 -10.93 3.93
N LEU A 310 -23.77 -10.12 2.93
CA LEU A 310 -24.54 -8.92 2.64
C LEU A 310 -25.90 -9.24 2.01
N PRO A 311 -26.99 -8.60 2.48
CA PRO A 311 -28.29 -8.70 1.83
C PRO A 311 -28.27 -8.24 0.37
N ALA A 312 -29.16 -8.81 -0.45
CA ALA A 312 -29.36 -8.37 -1.82
C ALA A 312 -29.63 -6.86 -1.89
N GLY A 313 -28.94 -6.17 -2.81
CA GLY A 313 -29.02 -4.72 -2.98
C GLY A 313 -27.95 -3.92 -2.21
N TYR A 314 -27.32 -4.48 -1.17
CA TYR A 314 -26.22 -3.80 -0.48
C TYR A 314 -24.94 -3.81 -1.31
N ARG A 315 -24.27 -2.66 -1.36
CA ARG A 315 -23.01 -2.51 -2.08
C ARG A 315 -21.83 -2.92 -1.19
N LEU A 316 -20.75 -3.37 -1.83
CA LEU A 316 -19.46 -3.63 -1.18
C LEU A 316 -18.41 -2.83 -1.94
N LEU A 317 -17.69 -1.98 -1.22
CA LEU A 317 -16.55 -1.24 -1.76
C LEU A 317 -15.25 -1.88 -1.29
N LEU A 318 -14.26 -1.85 -2.16
CA LEU A 318 -12.90 -2.20 -1.79
C LEU A 318 -12.23 -1.00 -1.13
N TYR A 319 -11.43 -1.26 -0.11
CA TYR A 319 -10.60 -0.27 0.54
C TYR A 319 -9.15 -0.76 0.59
N PRO A 320 -8.52 -0.98 -0.58
CA PRO A 320 -7.23 -1.67 -0.67
C PRO A 320 -6.10 -0.79 -0.13
N ASP A 321 -5.26 -1.38 0.72
CA ASP A 321 -3.95 -0.83 1.07
C ASP A 321 -2.99 -0.98 -0.11
N ILE A 322 -2.54 0.15 -0.65
CA ILE A 322 -1.62 0.20 -1.78
C ILE A 322 -0.28 0.87 -1.42
N ALA A 323 -0.15 1.32 -0.16
CA ALA A 323 1.00 2.09 0.32
C ALA A 323 1.98 1.24 1.11
N HIS A 324 1.48 0.28 1.89
CA HIS A 324 2.33 -0.50 2.77
C HIS A 324 2.91 -1.75 2.10
N THR A 325 4.14 -2.11 2.49
CA THR A 325 4.87 -3.30 1.98
C THR A 325 4.95 -4.44 2.98
N MET A 326 4.72 -4.18 4.25
CA MET A 326 4.76 -5.12 5.38
C MET A 326 3.82 -4.62 6.48
N HIS A 327 3.43 -5.48 7.43
CA HIS A 327 2.47 -5.11 8.50
C HIS A 327 1.21 -4.45 7.90
N ALA A 328 0.67 -5.09 6.85
CA ALA A 328 -0.26 -4.49 5.89
C ALA A 328 -1.33 -5.48 5.43
N GLN A 329 -2.39 -4.96 4.81
CA GLN A 329 -3.40 -5.79 4.16
C GLN A 329 -2.83 -6.61 2.99
N VAL A 330 -1.85 -6.05 2.26
CA VAL A 330 -1.26 -6.67 1.07
C VAL A 330 0.28 -6.59 1.14
N PRO A 331 0.92 -7.44 1.95
CA PRO A 331 2.37 -7.43 2.09
C PRO A 331 3.07 -7.79 0.77
N VAL A 332 4.34 -7.39 0.63
CA VAL A 332 5.23 -7.92 -0.41
C VAL A 332 5.53 -9.36 -0.07
N ASP A 333 5.16 -10.27 -0.96
CA ASP A 333 5.38 -11.69 -0.75
C ASP A 333 6.87 -12.04 -0.78
N ARG A 334 7.33 -12.86 0.17
CA ARG A 334 8.72 -13.36 0.22
C ARG A 334 9.75 -12.23 0.08
N TRP A 335 9.48 -11.11 0.75
CA TRP A 335 10.36 -9.97 0.71
C TRP A 335 11.64 -10.27 1.50
N SER A 336 12.79 -9.89 0.96
CA SER A 336 14.06 -10.12 1.64
C SER A 336 14.09 -9.35 2.97
N PRO A 337 14.50 -9.97 4.09
CA PRO A 337 14.68 -9.27 5.37
C PRO A 337 15.58 -8.04 5.26
N ALA A 338 16.57 -8.06 4.36
CA ALA A 338 17.42 -6.89 4.11
C ALA A 338 16.61 -5.70 3.57
N PHE A 339 15.74 -5.92 2.59
CA PHE A 339 14.86 -4.86 2.10
C PHE A 339 13.83 -4.45 3.14
N ALA A 340 13.17 -5.41 3.80
CA ALA A 340 12.16 -5.13 4.81
C ALA A 340 12.73 -4.26 5.95
N LEU A 341 13.95 -4.55 6.40
CA LEU A 341 14.64 -3.80 7.46
C LEU A 341 14.98 -2.37 7.06
N THR A 342 15.45 -2.18 5.82
CA THR A 342 15.99 -0.90 5.37
C THR A 342 14.92 -0.02 4.73
N GLU A 343 14.18 -0.54 3.75
CA GLU A 343 13.12 0.19 3.04
C GLU A 343 11.89 0.42 3.93
N GLY A 344 11.65 -0.48 4.89
CA GLY A 344 10.59 -0.35 5.87
C GLY A 344 9.18 -0.50 5.28
N ARG A 345 8.20 0.07 5.98
CA ARG A 345 6.78 -0.18 5.76
C ARG A 345 6.15 0.68 4.66
N GLU A 346 6.61 1.91 4.46
CA GLU A 346 6.03 2.89 3.51
C GLU A 346 7.04 3.41 2.46
N PRO A 347 7.85 2.54 1.81
CA PRO A 347 8.79 2.99 0.79
C PRO A 347 8.07 3.41 -0.50
N ILE A 348 8.80 4.08 -1.40
CA ILE A 348 8.35 4.28 -2.79
C ILE A 348 8.19 2.90 -3.45
N ASN A 349 6.97 2.53 -3.85
CA ASN A 349 6.63 1.13 -4.13
C ASN A 349 5.85 0.91 -5.47
N PRO A 350 6.39 1.31 -6.64
CA PRO A 350 5.74 1.01 -7.91
C PRO A 350 5.64 -0.51 -8.12
N ARG A 351 4.41 -1.07 -8.06
CA ARG A 351 4.16 -2.52 -8.16
C ARG A 351 3.07 -2.86 -9.18
N PRO A 352 3.24 -2.49 -10.47
CA PRO A 352 2.16 -2.59 -11.45
C PRO A 352 1.65 -4.02 -11.69
N ARG A 353 2.49 -5.06 -11.60
CA ARG A 353 2.04 -6.46 -11.76
C ARG A 353 1.27 -6.93 -10.53
N ALA A 354 1.81 -6.73 -9.33
CA ALA A 354 1.17 -7.16 -8.09
C ALA A 354 -0.18 -6.45 -7.88
N MET A 355 -0.26 -5.14 -8.13
CA MET A 355 -1.51 -4.39 -7.99
C MET A 355 -2.56 -4.81 -9.02
N ALA A 356 -2.17 -5.22 -10.23
CA ALA A 356 -3.11 -5.76 -11.21
C ALA A 356 -3.63 -7.15 -10.82
N VAL A 357 -2.80 -8.00 -10.21
CA VAL A 357 -3.23 -9.28 -9.63
C VAL A 357 -4.23 -9.03 -8.50
N LEU A 358 -3.90 -8.12 -7.58
CA LEU A 358 -4.76 -7.73 -6.46
C LEU A 358 -6.11 -7.22 -6.94
N PHE A 359 -6.13 -6.27 -7.88
CA PHE A 359 -7.37 -5.72 -8.43
C PHE A 359 -8.24 -6.81 -9.03
N ARG A 360 -7.68 -7.67 -9.90
CA ARG A 360 -8.45 -8.74 -10.56
C ARG A 360 -8.97 -9.78 -9.57
N HIS A 361 -8.28 -9.98 -8.46
CA HIS A 361 -8.73 -10.86 -7.38
C HIS A 361 -9.90 -10.25 -6.60
N LEU A 362 -9.84 -8.95 -6.27
CA LEU A 362 -10.81 -8.28 -5.39
C LEU A 362 -12.02 -7.69 -6.12
N ASP A 363 -11.85 -7.25 -7.37
CA ASP A 363 -12.86 -6.53 -8.14
C ASP A 363 -14.17 -7.31 -8.41
N PRO A 364 -14.17 -8.64 -8.65
CA PRO A 364 -15.40 -9.38 -8.89
C PRO A 364 -16.44 -9.22 -7.76
N GLY A 365 -17.62 -8.70 -8.10
CA GLY A 365 -18.71 -8.47 -7.13
C GLY A 365 -18.56 -7.19 -6.29
N SER A 366 -17.51 -6.39 -6.53
CA SER A 366 -17.32 -5.07 -5.92
C SER A 366 -18.12 -3.97 -6.65
N SER A 367 -18.38 -2.87 -5.94
CA SER A 367 -19.04 -1.67 -6.47
C SER A 367 -18.06 -0.55 -6.86
N GLY A 368 -16.76 -0.84 -6.83
CA GLY A 368 -15.69 0.15 -6.91
C GLY A 368 -14.82 0.17 -5.67
N PHE A 369 -14.00 1.22 -5.51
CA PHE A 369 -12.98 1.29 -4.47
C PHE A 369 -12.70 2.70 -3.97
N VAL A 370 -12.09 2.76 -2.78
CA VAL A 370 -11.32 3.89 -2.27
C VAL A 370 -9.92 3.36 -1.92
N THR A 371 -8.88 3.74 -2.66
CA THR A 371 -7.51 3.29 -2.33
C THR A 371 -7.03 3.96 -1.05
N TYR A 372 -6.57 3.16 -0.08
CA TYR A 372 -5.92 3.65 1.12
C TYR A 372 -4.47 4.01 0.81
N SER A 373 -4.07 5.23 1.17
CA SER A 373 -2.79 5.82 0.77
C SER A 373 -2.22 6.70 1.88
N GLU A 374 -0.89 6.70 1.99
CA GLU A 374 -0.14 7.52 2.94
C GLU A 374 0.50 8.76 2.31
N GLY A 375 0.48 8.88 0.97
CA GLY A 375 1.11 10.02 0.32
C GLY A 375 1.42 9.83 -1.16
N VAL A 376 2.67 10.15 -1.51
CA VAL A 376 3.19 10.06 -2.88
C VAL A 376 3.99 8.79 -3.16
N ASN A 377 4.31 8.00 -2.13
CA ASN A 377 5.13 6.79 -2.26
C ASN A 377 4.45 5.70 -3.10
N ASP A 378 3.13 5.69 -3.14
CA ASP A 378 2.24 4.75 -3.85
C ASP A 378 1.61 5.35 -5.13
N ASP A 379 2.17 6.43 -5.66
CA ASP A 379 1.65 7.19 -6.80
C ASP A 379 1.28 6.32 -8.01
N VAL A 380 2.21 5.47 -8.45
CA VAL A 380 2.01 4.57 -9.60
C VAL A 380 0.83 3.63 -9.34
N ASN A 381 0.68 3.14 -8.11
CA ASN A 381 -0.37 2.21 -7.72
C ASN A 381 -1.74 2.92 -7.76
N GLN A 382 -1.86 4.15 -7.25
CA GLN A 382 -3.09 4.95 -7.32
C GLN A 382 -3.58 5.12 -8.76
N PHE A 383 -2.70 5.56 -9.67
CA PHE A 383 -3.06 5.76 -11.06
C PHE A 383 -3.43 4.46 -11.78
N LEU A 384 -2.76 3.35 -11.46
CA LEU A 384 -3.10 2.03 -11.99
C LEU A 384 -4.51 1.60 -11.56
N TRP A 385 -4.85 1.78 -10.27
CA TRP A 385 -6.18 1.49 -9.75
C TRP A 385 -7.26 2.31 -10.47
N PHE A 386 -7.05 3.62 -10.68
CA PHE A 386 -7.99 4.43 -11.48
C PHE A 386 -8.15 3.90 -12.90
N ARG A 387 -7.07 3.49 -13.56
CA ARG A 387 -7.14 2.95 -14.92
C ARG A 387 -7.86 1.62 -15.00
N MET A 388 -7.66 0.72 -14.04
CA MET A 388 -8.38 -0.55 -13.96
C MET A 388 -9.85 -0.36 -13.56
N GLY A 389 -10.16 0.63 -12.71
CA GLY A 389 -11.52 1.03 -12.40
C GLY A 389 -12.26 1.60 -13.62
N TRP A 390 -11.54 2.23 -14.54
CA TRP A 390 -12.09 2.68 -15.83
C TRP A 390 -12.27 1.52 -16.80
N ASP A 391 -11.22 0.75 -17.07
CA ASP A 391 -11.25 -0.46 -17.91
C ASP A 391 -10.51 -1.62 -17.22
N PRO A 392 -11.23 -2.61 -16.66
CA PRO A 392 -10.65 -3.77 -15.97
C PRO A 392 -9.76 -4.64 -16.85
N ARG A 393 -9.80 -4.45 -18.18
CA ARG A 393 -8.99 -5.20 -19.15
C ARG A 393 -7.66 -4.52 -19.46
N VAL A 394 -7.39 -3.32 -18.93
CA VAL A 394 -6.11 -2.64 -19.14
C VAL A 394 -4.97 -3.54 -18.63
N THR A 395 -3.92 -3.67 -19.43
CA THR A 395 -2.73 -4.42 -19.02
C THR A 395 -1.78 -3.50 -18.27
N PRO A 396 -0.99 -4.03 -17.30
CA PRO A 396 0.06 -3.26 -16.64
C PRO A 396 1.00 -2.56 -17.64
N GLU A 397 1.33 -3.20 -18.75
CA GLU A 397 2.24 -2.67 -19.77
C GLU A 397 1.62 -1.49 -20.54
N ALA A 398 0.32 -1.54 -20.82
CA ALA A 398 -0.38 -0.42 -21.45
C ALA A 398 -0.48 0.77 -20.49
N PHE A 399 -0.80 0.50 -19.22
CA PHE A 399 -0.78 1.52 -18.17
C PHE A 399 0.60 2.16 -18.01
N ALA A 400 1.67 1.35 -17.89
CA ALA A 400 3.01 1.83 -17.65
C ALA A 400 3.49 2.78 -18.75
N ARG A 401 3.15 2.50 -20.02
CA ARG A 401 3.41 3.41 -21.14
C ARG A 401 2.64 4.73 -21.02
N GLU A 402 1.33 4.66 -20.77
CA GLU A 402 0.51 5.87 -20.56
C GLU A 402 1.05 6.73 -19.41
N TYR A 403 1.50 6.09 -18.32
CA TYR A 403 2.06 6.76 -17.15
C TYR A 403 3.41 7.40 -17.46
N ALA A 404 4.32 6.65 -18.08
CA ALA A 404 5.63 7.12 -18.51
C ALA A 404 5.53 8.35 -19.41
N ASP A 405 4.72 8.29 -20.46
CA ASP A 405 4.51 9.40 -21.39
C ASP A 405 3.90 10.63 -20.69
N SER A 406 3.00 10.42 -19.74
CA SER A 406 2.25 11.50 -19.08
C SER A 406 3.01 12.22 -17.99
N PHE A 407 3.87 11.51 -17.26
CA PHE A 407 4.48 12.00 -16.03
C PHE A 407 6.00 12.03 -16.04
N ILE A 408 6.65 11.36 -16.99
CA ILE A 408 8.12 11.36 -17.14
C ILE A 408 8.55 11.85 -18.53
N GLY A 409 7.79 11.53 -19.58
CA GLY A 409 8.04 12.00 -20.94
C GLY A 409 9.16 11.23 -21.64
N ASP A 410 9.58 10.12 -21.04
CA ASP A 410 10.48 9.12 -21.60
C ASP A 410 9.80 7.76 -21.51
N ALA A 411 9.58 7.12 -22.67
CA ALA A 411 8.93 5.82 -22.76
C ALA A 411 9.70 4.70 -22.03
N GLY A 412 11.02 4.86 -21.85
CA GLY A 412 11.86 3.94 -21.07
C GLY A 412 11.42 3.82 -19.61
N ALA A 413 10.76 4.84 -19.06
CA ALA A 413 10.24 4.80 -17.70
C ALA A 413 9.19 3.71 -17.49
N ALA A 414 8.48 3.28 -18.55
CA ALA A 414 7.53 2.17 -18.47
C ALA A 414 8.23 0.85 -18.06
N ASN A 415 9.42 0.59 -18.62
CA ASN A 415 10.21 -0.59 -18.27
C ASN A 415 10.83 -0.43 -16.87
N ALA A 416 11.22 0.79 -16.49
CA ALA A 416 11.76 1.08 -15.17
C ALA A 416 10.77 0.71 -14.05
N LEU A 417 9.47 0.93 -14.22
CA LEU A 417 8.45 0.54 -13.23
C LEU A 417 8.48 -0.98 -12.95
N PHE A 418 8.57 -1.80 -14.00
CA PHE A 418 8.64 -3.26 -13.86
C PHE A 418 9.99 -3.72 -13.32
N ALA A 419 11.07 -3.03 -13.69
CA ALA A 419 12.41 -3.31 -13.20
C ALA A 419 12.51 -3.08 -11.68
N LEU A 420 11.95 -1.96 -11.18
CA LEU A 420 11.85 -1.67 -9.74
C LEU A 420 10.99 -2.68 -8.97
N GLU A 421 9.87 -3.13 -9.56
CA GLU A 421 9.07 -4.22 -8.98
C GLU A 421 9.88 -5.53 -8.92
N GLY A 422 10.68 -5.81 -9.96
CA GLY A 422 11.54 -6.98 -10.05
C GLY A 422 12.74 -6.96 -9.10
N ASN A 423 13.23 -5.79 -8.69
CA ASN A 423 14.33 -5.68 -7.70
C ASN A 423 13.99 -6.38 -6.38
N TRP A 424 12.72 -6.33 -5.95
CA TRP A 424 12.24 -6.96 -4.72
C TRP A 424 11.98 -8.46 -4.83
N SER A 425 12.20 -9.06 -5.99
CA SER A 425 12.08 -10.51 -6.19
C SER A 425 13.42 -11.20 -5.95
N GLY A 426 13.43 -12.19 -5.07
CA GLY A 426 14.65 -12.98 -4.81
C GLY A 426 15.59 -12.34 -3.79
N ASP A 427 16.73 -13.00 -3.59
CA ASP A 427 17.80 -12.51 -2.73
C ASP A 427 18.53 -11.31 -3.40
N PRO A 428 18.57 -10.13 -2.76
CA PRO A 428 19.21 -8.94 -3.32
C PRO A 428 20.68 -9.15 -3.66
N ALA A 429 21.39 -9.98 -2.91
CA ALA A 429 22.82 -10.24 -3.12
C ALA A 429 23.08 -10.98 -4.43
N THR A 430 22.14 -11.82 -4.90
CA THR A 430 22.27 -12.59 -6.14
C THR A 430 21.55 -11.95 -7.33
N ASN A 431 20.63 -11.01 -7.07
CA ASN A 431 19.86 -10.30 -8.11
C ASN A 431 20.69 -9.24 -8.86
N THR A 432 21.40 -9.62 -9.92
CA THR A 432 22.14 -8.70 -10.80
C THR A 432 21.25 -7.68 -11.53
N GLY A 433 19.93 -7.90 -11.55
CA GLY A 433 18.98 -6.98 -12.15
C GLY A 433 18.94 -5.61 -11.44
N ILE A 434 19.28 -5.55 -10.16
CA ILE A 434 19.25 -4.30 -9.37
C ILE A 434 20.18 -3.23 -9.95
N ASP A 435 21.43 -3.60 -10.27
CA ASP A 435 22.42 -2.67 -10.84
C ASP A 435 22.01 -2.26 -12.27
N ALA A 436 21.41 -3.18 -13.02
CA ALA A 436 20.87 -2.90 -14.36
C ALA A 436 19.66 -1.96 -14.31
N THR A 437 18.79 -2.10 -13.30
CA THR A 437 17.65 -1.20 -13.04
C THR A 437 18.14 0.22 -12.75
N LEU A 438 19.17 0.37 -11.91
CA LEU A 438 19.79 1.67 -11.64
C LEU A 438 20.34 2.31 -12.92
N ALA A 439 21.12 1.57 -13.71
CA ALA A 439 21.67 2.06 -14.97
C ALA A 439 20.57 2.45 -15.98
N MET A 440 19.48 1.68 -16.05
CA MET A 440 18.32 2.00 -16.89
C MET A 440 17.67 3.33 -16.49
N ILE A 441 17.46 3.55 -15.19
CA ILE A 441 16.84 4.77 -14.67
C ILE A 441 17.75 5.98 -14.81
N ASP A 442 19.07 5.79 -14.72
CA ASP A 442 20.07 6.83 -14.96
C ASP A 442 20.10 7.27 -16.42
N GLY A 443 19.83 6.35 -17.35
CA GLY A 443 19.74 6.63 -18.77
C GLY A 443 18.45 7.34 -19.21
N LEU A 444 17.45 7.50 -18.34
CA LEU A 444 16.21 8.20 -18.68
C LEU A 444 16.48 9.69 -18.93
N THR A 445 15.89 10.20 -20.01
CA THR A 445 15.90 11.61 -20.41
C THR A 445 14.52 12.19 -20.16
N PRO A 446 14.17 12.54 -18.90
CA PRO A 446 12.85 13.05 -18.57
C PRO A 446 12.57 14.35 -19.32
N ALA A 447 11.31 14.55 -19.68
CA ALA A 447 10.89 15.78 -20.33
C ALA A 447 11.03 16.99 -19.38
N PRO A 448 11.20 18.23 -19.89
CA PRO A 448 11.44 19.42 -19.07
C PRO A 448 10.34 19.77 -18.06
N TRP A 449 9.13 19.23 -18.24
CA TRP A 449 7.99 19.45 -17.36
C TRP A 449 7.87 18.41 -16.24
N THR A 450 8.76 17.42 -16.21
CA THR A 450 8.72 16.29 -15.27
C THR A 450 8.88 16.80 -13.85
N ASP A 451 8.10 16.25 -12.93
CA ASP A 451 8.13 16.64 -11.52
C ASP A 451 8.92 15.62 -10.68
N TRP A 452 8.69 15.64 -9.37
CA TRP A 452 9.33 14.78 -8.37
C TRP A 452 9.28 13.27 -8.69
N ARG A 453 8.40 12.80 -9.58
CA ARG A 453 8.27 11.38 -9.91
C ARG A 453 9.54 10.77 -10.49
N ILE A 454 10.32 11.50 -11.30
CA ILE A 454 11.61 10.95 -11.78
C ILE A 454 12.61 10.78 -10.64
N ASP A 455 12.61 11.70 -9.68
CA ASP A 455 13.44 11.61 -8.49
C ASP A 455 12.98 10.46 -7.57
N ALA A 456 11.68 10.15 -7.54
CA ALA A 456 11.16 9.00 -6.80
C ALA A 456 11.67 7.67 -7.38
N LEU A 457 11.65 7.52 -8.71
CA LEU A 457 12.20 6.33 -9.38
C LEU A 457 13.72 6.21 -9.14
N ARG A 458 14.46 7.32 -9.25
CA ARG A 458 15.91 7.36 -9.01
C ARG A 458 16.25 7.06 -7.56
N TYR A 459 15.51 7.63 -6.60
CA TYR A 459 15.71 7.37 -5.18
C TYR A 459 15.58 5.88 -4.89
N ARG A 460 14.49 5.29 -5.36
CA ARG A 460 14.22 3.86 -5.13
C ARG A 460 15.28 2.96 -5.76
N ALA A 461 15.72 3.25 -6.98
CA ALA A 461 16.78 2.46 -7.64
C ALA A 461 18.15 2.56 -6.93
N VAL A 462 18.51 3.76 -6.45
CA VAL A 462 19.75 3.98 -5.69
C VAL A 462 19.69 3.24 -4.36
N TYR A 463 18.54 3.29 -3.67
CA TYR A 463 18.33 2.59 -2.41
C TYR A 463 18.51 1.07 -2.60
N ASP A 464 17.84 0.49 -3.61
CA ASP A 464 17.93 -0.94 -3.88
C ASP A 464 19.39 -1.39 -4.15
N ALA A 465 20.16 -0.59 -4.89
CA ALA A 465 21.57 -0.85 -5.17
C ALA A 465 22.47 -0.78 -3.92
N ILE A 466 22.20 0.16 -3.01
CA ILE A 466 22.90 0.23 -1.72
C ILE A 466 22.66 -1.06 -0.92
N VAL A 467 21.40 -1.48 -0.79
CA VAL A 467 21.04 -2.71 -0.05
C VAL A 467 21.76 -3.92 -0.64
N ARG A 468 21.75 -4.07 -1.98
CA ARG A 468 22.45 -5.16 -2.67
C ARG A 468 23.95 -5.18 -2.32
N HIS A 469 24.66 -4.08 -2.52
CA HIS A 469 26.11 -4.04 -2.29
C HIS A 469 26.47 -4.22 -0.82
N ARG A 470 25.70 -3.63 0.10
CA ARG A 470 25.91 -3.80 1.55
C ARG A 470 25.62 -5.22 1.99
N LEU A 471 24.58 -5.88 1.49
CA LEU A 471 24.25 -7.27 1.83
C LEU A 471 25.35 -8.25 1.37
N ILE A 472 25.89 -8.06 0.15
CA ILE A 472 27.02 -8.87 -0.35
C ILE A 472 28.23 -8.74 0.60
N ALA A 473 28.59 -7.51 0.95
CA ALA A 473 29.71 -7.25 1.86
C ALA A 473 29.44 -7.78 3.28
N ALA A 474 28.23 -7.60 3.81
CA ALA A 474 27.84 -8.03 5.14
C ALA A 474 27.99 -9.55 5.31
N ARG A 475 27.53 -10.34 4.33
CA ARG A 475 27.69 -11.81 4.31
C ARG A 475 29.15 -12.24 4.17
N ALA A 476 29.93 -11.56 3.33
CA ALA A 476 31.35 -11.86 3.18
C ALA A 476 32.14 -11.59 4.48
N ARG A 477 31.87 -10.46 5.13
CA ARG A 477 32.46 -10.10 6.44
C ARG A 477 32.13 -11.13 7.51
N GLU A 478 30.86 -11.54 7.60
CA GLU A 478 30.43 -12.54 8.58
C GLU A 478 31.10 -13.91 8.34
N ALA A 479 31.08 -14.40 7.10
CA ALA A 479 31.72 -15.67 6.74
C ALA A 479 33.24 -15.66 7.03
N ALA A 480 33.93 -14.56 6.69
CA ALA A 480 35.36 -14.41 6.98
C ALA A 480 35.63 -14.36 8.50
N ALA A 481 34.80 -13.65 9.26
CA ALA A 481 34.92 -13.56 10.72
C ALA A 481 34.74 -14.90 11.42
N LEU A 482 33.89 -15.78 10.90
CA LEU A 482 33.64 -17.11 11.46
C LEU A 482 34.69 -18.15 11.06
N ALA A 483 35.50 -17.87 10.04
CA ALA A 483 36.52 -18.78 9.51
C ALA A 483 37.93 -18.57 10.12
N VAL A 484 38.18 -17.43 10.78
CA VAL A 484 39.47 -17.12 11.42
C VAL A 484 39.65 -17.83 12.77
N PRO A 485 40.90 -18.02 13.26
CA PRO A 485 41.16 -18.85 14.43
C PRO A 485 40.78 -18.20 15.78
N ASP A 486 40.79 -16.87 15.86
CA ASP A 486 40.63 -16.15 17.13
C ASP A 486 39.70 -14.94 17.03
N ALA A 487 39.25 -14.48 18.21
CA ALA A 487 38.29 -13.40 18.35
C ALA A 487 38.81 -12.02 17.95
N ALA A 488 40.12 -11.77 17.98
CA ALA A 488 40.70 -10.49 17.58
C ALA A 488 40.66 -10.36 16.05
N ALA A 489 41.11 -11.41 15.35
CA ALA A 489 41.01 -11.48 13.89
C ALA A 489 39.56 -11.38 13.40
N ALA A 490 38.62 -12.02 14.10
CA ALA A 490 37.20 -11.99 13.72
C ALA A 490 36.61 -10.57 13.79
N ARG A 491 36.96 -9.81 14.84
CA ARG A 491 36.54 -8.41 14.98
C ARG A 491 37.10 -7.52 13.88
N VAL A 492 38.33 -7.78 13.40
CA VAL A 492 38.90 -7.06 12.26
C VAL A 492 38.06 -7.29 11.00
N GLN A 493 37.71 -8.55 10.69
CA GLN A 493 36.86 -8.88 9.53
C GLN A 493 35.48 -8.22 9.61
N LEU A 494 34.87 -8.19 10.79
CA LEU A 494 33.55 -7.54 11.00
C LEU A 494 33.60 -6.01 10.88
N ALA A 495 34.75 -5.39 11.18
CA ALA A 495 34.92 -3.95 11.17
C ALA A 495 35.27 -3.35 9.80
N GLU A 496 35.46 -4.18 8.77
CA GLU A 496 35.73 -3.74 7.40
C GLU A 496 34.65 -2.75 6.91
N PRO A 497 35.02 -1.65 6.22
CA PRO A 497 34.08 -0.64 5.76
C PRO A 497 33.20 -1.14 4.61
N ASP A 498 32.15 -0.39 4.30
CA ASP A 498 31.31 -0.67 3.14
C ASP A 498 32.08 -0.52 1.81
N PRO A 499 31.73 -1.32 0.78
CA PRO A 499 32.50 -1.38 -0.46
C PRO A 499 32.41 -0.09 -1.29
N ALA A 500 33.37 0.10 -2.19
CA ALA A 500 33.59 1.31 -2.98
C ALA A 500 32.34 2.00 -3.59
N PRO A 501 31.33 1.31 -4.19
CA PRO A 501 30.17 2.01 -4.76
C PRO A 501 29.23 2.62 -3.70
N VAL A 502 29.21 2.08 -2.47
CA VAL A 502 28.22 2.46 -1.44
C VAL A 502 28.34 3.93 -1.02
N PRO A 503 29.52 4.49 -0.69
CA PRO A 503 29.64 5.90 -0.32
C PRO A 503 29.10 6.90 -1.37
N ALA A 504 29.33 6.62 -2.65
CA ALA A 504 28.86 7.46 -3.75
C ALA A 504 27.34 7.35 -3.93
N LEU A 505 26.80 6.13 -3.90
CA LEU A 505 25.35 5.89 -3.95
C LEU A 505 24.65 6.54 -2.76
N ARG A 506 25.22 6.43 -1.56
CA ARG A 506 24.68 7.05 -0.34
C ARG A 506 24.63 8.57 -0.47
N THR A 507 25.71 9.21 -0.92
CA THR A 507 25.70 10.67 -1.19
C THR A 507 24.57 11.05 -2.15
N ARG A 508 24.40 10.28 -3.22
CA ARG A 508 23.33 10.49 -4.20
C ARG A 508 21.94 10.27 -3.60
N LEU A 509 21.74 9.27 -2.74
CA LEU A 509 20.47 8.98 -2.07
C LEU A 509 20.02 10.17 -1.20
N PHE A 510 20.93 10.73 -0.39
CA PHE A 510 20.63 11.90 0.44
C PHE A 510 20.31 13.14 -0.39
N ALA A 511 21.00 13.35 -1.52
CA ALA A 511 20.66 14.44 -2.45
C ALA A 511 19.29 14.25 -3.10
N LEU A 512 18.91 13.02 -3.44
CA LEU A 512 17.57 12.68 -3.96
C LEU A 512 16.50 12.89 -2.89
N ALA A 513 16.76 12.49 -1.64
CA ALA A 513 15.83 12.71 -0.53
C ALA A 513 15.51 14.20 -0.34
N GLU A 514 16.53 15.05 -0.41
CA GLU A 514 16.36 16.51 -0.33
C GLU A 514 15.48 17.05 -1.47
N ARG A 515 15.70 16.60 -2.71
CA ARG A 515 14.86 17.00 -3.84
C ARG A 515 13.42 16.53 -3.70
N LEU A 516 13.21 15.32 -3.19
CA LEU A 516 11.87 14.77 -2.93
C LEU A 516 11.15 15.53 -1.81
N TRP A 517 11.87 15.94 -0.76
CA TRP A 517 11.34 16.84 0.26
C TRP A 517 10.93 18.20 -0.33
N GLN A 518 11.77 18.81 -1.16
CA GLN A 518 11.48 20.10 -1.77
C GLN A 518 10.32 20.04 -2.80
N GLY A 519 10.28 18.98 -3.60
CA GLY A 519 9.33 18.84 -4.70
C GLY A 519 7.98 18.21 -4.32
N ALA A 520 7.96 17.33 -3.33
CA ALA A 520 6.79 16.55 -2.94
C ALA A 520 6.58 16.44 -1.43
N ARG A 521 7.43 17.07 -0.61
CA ARG A 521 7.40 16.98 0.85
C ARG A 521 7.44 15.54 1.38
N LEU A 522 8.12 14.64 0.67
CA LEU A 522 8.25 13.26 1.11
C LEU A 522 9.18 13.18 2.33
N GLN A 523 8.66 12.62 3.42
CA GLN A 523 9.28 12.63 4.74
C GLN A 523 10.19 11.42 4.95
N LEU A 524 11.29 11.35 4.20
CA LEU A 524 12.18 10.16 4.20
C LEU A 524 13.04 10.00 5.47
N SER A 525 12.96 10.92 6.44
CA SER A 525 13.76 10.92 7.67
C SER A 525 12.99 11.65 8.78
N VAL A 526 13.01 11.10 9.99
CA VAL A 526 12.42 11.72 11.18
C VAL A 526 13.12 13.03 11.48
N LYS A 527 14.45 12.97 11.62
CA LYS A 527 15.24 14.15 12.03
C LYS A 527 15.31 15.24 10.97
N ARG A 528 15.35 14.87 9.69
CA ARG A 528 15.56 15.85 8.60
C ARG A 528 14.26 16.38 8.01
N TYR A 529 13.23 15.53 7.92
CA TYR A 529 12.01 15.82 7.15
C TYR A 529 10.73 15.66 7.98
N GLY A 530 10.83 15.37 9.27
CA GLY A 530 9.72 15.43 10.23
C GLY A 530 8.77 14.23 10.21
N ALA A 531 9.18 13.09 9.65
CA ALA A 531 8.41 11.86 9.74
C ALA A 531 8.08 11.51 11.20
N ALA A 532 6.87 11.01 11.46
CA ALA A 532 6.43 10.70 12.83
C ALA A 532 7.31 9.64 13.52
N ASN A 533 7.73 8.62 12.77
CA ASN A 533 8.73 7.62 13.18
C ASN A 533 9.27 6.88 11.94
N VAL A 534 10.18 5.93 12.15
CA VAL A 534 10.81 5.17 11.06
C VAL A 534 9.81 4.33 10.25
N GLU A 535 8.80 3.73 10.89
CA GLU A 535 7.78 2.94 10.19
C GLU A 535 6.92 3.80 9.24
N ARG A 536 6.87 5.13 9.45
CA ARG A 536 6.11 6.08 8.63
C ARG A 536 6.92 6.62 7.43
N GLY A 537 7.61 5.71 6.75
CA GLY A 537 8.32 5.99 5.50
C GLY A 537 9.70 6.64 5.66
N ALA A 538 10.24 6.71 6.88
CA ALA A 538 11.53 7.35 7.16
C ALA A 538 12.74 6.44 6.87
N ASN A 539 12.72 5.75 5.74
CA ASN A 539 13.70 4.71 5.37
C ASN A 539 15.13 5.24 5.16
N LEU A 540 15.33 6.55 4.99
CA LEU A 540 16.68 7.14 4.96
C LEU A 540 17.40 6.97 6.29
N ASP A 541 16.67 6.89 7.40
CA ASP A 541 17.24 6.69 8.74
C ASP A 541 17.68 5.24 8.97
N ARG A 542 17.29 4.29 8.10
CA ARG A 542 17.67 2.87 8.15
C ARG A 542 18.64 2.45 7.05
N VAL A 543 19.05 3.35 6.15
CA VAL A 543 19.93 3.00 5.01
C VAL A 543 21.29 2.43 5.45
N ASP A 544 21.78 2.86 6.62
CA ASP A 544 23.08 2.49 7.17
C ASP A 544 23.01 1.37 8.22
N VAL A 545 21.81 0.83 8.51
CA VAL A 545 21.64 -0.27 9.48
C VAL A 545 22.45 -1.50 9.08
N ASP A 546 23.03 -2.21 10.04
CA ASP A 546 23.76 -3.45 9.77
C ASP A 546 22.84 -4.52 9.13
N LEU A 547 23.42 -5.29 8.20
CA LEU A 547 22.72 -6.35 7.45
C LEU A 547 23.30 -7.75 7.76
N ASN A 548 23.96 -7.88 8.91
CA ASN A 548 24.56 -9.12 9.41
C ASN A 548 24.50 -9.17 10.94
N ASP A 549 24.97 -10.27 11.52
CA ASP A 549 24.89 -10.50 12.96
C ASP A 549 26.06 -9.86 13.75
N ARG A 550 26.71 -8.81 13.22
CA ARG A 550 27.97 -8.26 13.75
C ARG A 550 27.95 -8.06 15.26
N VAL A 551 27.02 -7.26 15.79
CA VAL A 551 26.98 -6.91 17.22
C VAL A 551 26.73 -8.15 18.08
N TRP A 552 25.90 -9.08 17.61
CA TRP A 552 25.68 -10.34 18.30
C TRP A 552 26.95 -11.20 18.32
N ILE A 553 27.63 -11.35 17.17
CA ILE A 553 28.87 -12.13 17.04
C ILE A 553 29.95 -11.54 17.97
N GLU A 554 30.16 -10.23 17.94
CA GLU A 554 31.18 -9.56 18.77
C GLU A 554 30.96 -9.80 20.27
N ARG A 555 29.70 -9.83 20.73
CA ARG A 555 29.33 -10.19 22.11
C ARG A 555 29.64 -11.66 22.41
N GLN A 556 29.32 -12.59 21.50
CA GLN A 556 29.60 -14.01 21.71
C GLN A 556 31.10 -14.33 21.72
N LEU A 557 31.90 -13.61 20.93
CA LEU A 557 33.36 -13.72 20.89
C LEU A 557 34.06 -13.36 22.20
N ALA A 558 33.34 -12.86 23.22
CA ALA A 558 33.86 -12.70 24.57
C ALA A 558 34.02 -14.04 25.32
N THR A 559 33.26 -15.07 24.93
CA THR A 559 33.23 -16.37 25.65
C THR A 559 33.36 -17.58 24.73
N ARG A 560 33.29 -17.39 23.40
CA ARG A 560 33.31 -18.46 22.39
C ARG A 560 34.32 -18.14 21.28
N ALA A 561 34.95 -19.17 20.74
CA ALA A 561 35.78 -19.06 19.55
C ALA A 561 34.91 -18.96 18.28
N PRO A 562 35.38 -18.32 17.20
CA PRO A 562 34.63 -18.18 15.94
C PRO A 562 34.06 -19.50 15.41
N ALA A 563 34.85 -20.57 15.41
CA ALA A 563 34.44 -21.91 14.95
C ALA A 563 33.25 -22.51 15.72
N GLN A 564 33.02 -22.09 16.98
CA GLN A 564 31.87 -22.51 17.77
C GLN A 564 30.57 -21.79 17.36
N LEU A 565 30.70 -20.63 16.72
CA LEU A 565 29.57 -19.83 16.22
C LEU A 565 29.22 -20.19 14.76
N ALA A 566 30.18 -20.76 14.01
CA ALA A 566 30.04 -21.07 12.59
C ALA A 566 28.94 -22.08 12.23
N ASP A 567 28.50 -22.93 13.17
CA ASP A 567 27.44 -23.94 12.95
C ASP A 567 26.18 -23.64 13.76
N HIS A 568 25.64 -22.43 13.58
CA HIS A 568 24.39 -22.02 14.24
C HIS A 568 23.21 -22.93 13.89
N ALA A 569 23.13 -23.38 12.64
CA ALA A 569 22.11 -24.33 12.19
C ALA A 569 22.26 -25.73 12.81
N ARG A 570 23.35 -26.00 13.55
CA ARG A 570 23.66 -27.28 14.20
C ARG A 570 23.66 -28.46 13.21
N ILE A 571 24.18 -28.23 12.01
CA ILE A 571 24.25 -29.22 10.94
C ILE A 571 25.09 -30.43 11.38
N ARG A 572 26.15 -30.22 12.17
CA ARG A 572 26.99 -31.32 12.68
C ARG A 572 26.23 -32.27 13.61
N GLU A 573 25.16 -31.80 14.24
CA GLU A 573 24.26 -32.58 15.08
C GLU A 573 23.14 -33.26 14.28
N GLY A 574 23.06 -33.03 12.97
CA GLY A 574 21.99 -33.52 12.11
C GLY A 574 20.66 -32.78 12.31
N ALA A 575 20.70 -31.54 12.82
CA ALA A 575 19.52 -30.72 13.00
C ALA A 575 18.88 -30.35 11.66
N LEU A 576 17.55 -30.42 11.60
CA LEU A 576 16.77 -29.80 10.53
C LEU A 576 16.43 -28.38 10.99
N TYR A 577 17.02 -27.39 10.33
CA TYR A 577 16.93 -25.97 10.72
C TYR A 577 16.04 -25.19 9.76
N ASP A 578 15.30 -24.22 10.31
CA ASP A 578 14.53 -23.24 9.55
C ASP A 578 14.75 -21.83 10.15
N ASP A 579 15.17 -20.88 9.32
CA ASP A 579 15.03 -19.43 9.55
C ASP A 579 13.74 -18.99 8.88
N LEU A 580 12.68 -18.82 9.67
CA LEU A 580 11.33 -18.63 9.16
C LEU A 580 11.10 -17.24 8.55
N GLY A 581 11.93 -16.27 8.94
CA GLY A 581 11.91 -14.94 8.37
C GLY A 581 12.60 -14.84 7.01
N ASP A 582 13.48 -15.79 6.67
CA ASP A 582 14.14 -15.87 5.36
C ASP A 582 13.33 -16.75 4.38
N PRO A 583 12.80 -16.20 3.29
CA PRO A 583 12.05 -16.95 2.28
C PRO A 583 12.80 -18.14 1.66
N TRP A 584 14.13 -18.10 1.65
CA TRP A 584 15.01 -19.09 1.03
C TRP A 584 15.65 -20.06 2.04
N ASN A 585 15.45 -19.85 3.35
CA ASN A 585 16.06 -20.64 4.41
C ASN A 585 15.04 -21.26 5.40
N ALA A 586 13.78 -21.40 4.97
CA ALA A 586 12.72 -22.12 5.69
C ALA A 586 12.20 -23.33 4.89
N PRO A 587 13.02 -24.37 4.67
CA PRO A 587 12.67 -25.51 3.81
C PRO A 587 11.45 -26.32 4.29
N HIS A 588 11.12 -26.29 5.58
CA HIS A 588 9.99 -27.03 6.14
C HIS A 588 8.73 -26.17 6.29
N LEU A 589 8.79 -24.86 6.02
CA LEU A 589 7.63 -23.98 6.16
C LEU A 589 6.55 -24.26 5.10
N VAL A 590 5.35 -24.58 5.57
CA VAL A 590 4.17 -24.73 4.73
C VAL A 590 3.67 -23.35 4.35
N ARG A 591 4.16 -22.84 3.21
CA ARG A 591 3.83 -21.49 2.69
C ARG A 591 2.33 -21.29 2.39
N GLY A 592 1.57 -22.37 2.19
CA GLY A 592 0.13 -22.33 1.94
C GLY A 592 -0.24 -21.92 0.52
N SER A 593 -1.24 -21.05 0.40
CA SER A 593 -1.81 -20.57 -0.85
C SER A 593 -0.80 -19.83 -1.75
N ARG A 594 -1.00 -19.88 -3.07
CA ARG A 594 -0.22 -19.06 -4.03
C ARG A 594 -0.71 -17.61 -3.96
N VAL A 595 0.21 -16.63 -4.08
CA VAL A 595 -0.10 -15.18 -4.02
C VAL A 595 -1.29 -14.80 -4.90
N GLY A 596 -1.33 -15.26 -6.17
CA GLY A 596 -2.43 -14.88 -7.08
C GLY A 596 -3.81 -15.42 -6.68
N ALA A 597 -3.86 -16.49 -5.88
CA ALA A 597 -5.10 -17.08 -5.38
C ALA A 597 -5.49 -16.53 -4.00
N ASP A 598 -4.54 -15.94 -3.26
CA ASP A 598 -4.72 -15.38 -1.92
C ASP A 598 -3.70 -14.24 -1.70
N PRO A 599 -3.92 -13.08 -2.34
CA PRO A 599 -2.98 -11.96 -2.29
C PRO A 599 -2.96 -11.25 -0.92
N LEU A 600 -3.96 -11.49 -0.08
CA LEU A 600 -4.07 -10.96 1.28
C LEU A 600 -3.53 -11.95 2.34
N ARG A 601 -3.08 -13.13 1.93
CA ARG A 601 -2.46 -14.16 2.80
C ARG A 601 -3.36 -14.67 3.95
N PHE A 602 -4.67 -14.78 3.73
CA PHE A 602 -5.59 -15.37 4.73
C PHE A 602 -5.30 -16.84 5.03
N HIS A 603 -4.71 -17.57 4.09
CA HIS A 603 -4.43 -19.01 4.18
C HIS A 603 -2.97 -19.34 3.89
N GLY A 604 -2.11 -18.33 3.78
CA GLY A 604 -0.67 -18.47 3.58
C GLY A 604 0.12 -18.04 4.80
N ALA A 605 1.38 -18.46 4.87
CA ALA A 605 2.32 -17.85 5.79
C ALA A 605 2.62 -16.40 5.35
N VAL A 606 2.87 -15.54 6.33
CA VAL A 606 3.32 -14.16 6.15
C VAL A 606 4.69 -14.06 6.79
N GLU A 607 5.69 -13.59 6.03
CA GLU A 607 6.97 -13.18 6.61
C GLU A 607 6.90 -11.71 7.03
N GLY A 608 7.48 -11.40 8.19
CA GLY A 608 7.51 -10.06 8.76
C GLY A 608 8.86 -9.73 9.39
N ILE A 609 9.02 -8.48 9.80
CA ILE A 609 10.24 -8.01 10.48
C ILE A 609 9.88 -7.13 11.67
N ALA A 610 10.53 -7.36 12.81
CA ALA A 610 10.33 -6.58 14.02
C ALA A 610 10.90 -5.18 13.86
N ASP A 611 10.38 -4.20 14.62
CA ASP A 611 11.02 -2.90 14.76
C ASP A 611 12.23 -2.98 15.71
N ARG A 612 13.24 -3.73 15.25
CA ARG A 612 14.55 -3.94 15.89
C ARG A 612 15.63 -3.87 14.82
N THR A 613 16.88 -3.70 15.23
CA THR A 613 18.02 -3.79 14.32
C THR A 613 19.12 -4.69 14.89
N PRO A 614 20.09 -5.14 14.06
CA PRO A 614 21.22 -5.90 14.59
C PRO A 614 22.03 -5.12 15.64
N GLU A 615 22.03 -3.78 15.59
CA GLU A 615 22.68 -2.91 16.57
C GLU A 615 22.09 -3.05 17.99
N ASP A 616 20.82 -3.46 18.11
CA ASP A 616 20.21 -3.83 19.40
C ASP A 616 20.83 -5.11 19.99
N GLY A 617 21.71 -5.78 19.24
CA GLY A 617 22.32 -7.07 19.56
C GLY A 617 21.42 -8.25 19.21
N TRP A 618 20.42 -8.01 18.37
CA TRP A 618 19.60 -9.04 17.77
C TRP A 618 20.31 -9.64 16.56
N ARG A 619 19.97 -10.87 16.25
CA ARG A 619 20.38 -11.52 15.00
C ARG A 619 19.39 -11.20 13.91
N MET A 620 19.81 -11.18 12.65
CA MET A 620 18.91 -11.06 11.50
C MET A 620 17.78 -12.11 11.58
N ALA A 621 18.12 -13.36 11.90
CA ALA A 621 17.17 -14.46 12.08
C ALA A 621 16.22 -14.31 13.29
N TRP A 622 16.45 -13.33 14.18
CA TRP A 622 15.53 -13.00 15.29
C TRP A 622 14.65 -11.79 14.97
N ILE A 623 15.15 -10.88 14.12
CA ILE A 623 14.43 -9.69 13.72
C ILE A 623 13.32 -10.08 12.74
N SER A 624 13.60 -10.98 11.78
CA SER A 624 12.59 -11.52 10.88
C SER A 624 11.90 -12.78 11.44
N TYR A 625 10.65 -13.01 11.04
CA TYR A 625 9.84 -14.13 11.51
C TYR A 625 8.79 -14.54 10.47
N ALA A 626 8.17 -15.70 10.67
CA ALA A 626 6.92 -16.06 10.01
C ALA A 626 5.75 -16.07 10.99
N GLU A 627 4.56 -15.77 10.46
CA GLU A 627 3.28 -15.89 11.15
C GLU A 627 2.16 -16.27 10.15
N SER A 628 0.91 -16.32 10.61
CA SER A 628 -0.26 -16.38 9.73
C SER A 628 -1.42 -15.57 10.31
N LEU A 629 -2.44 -15.31 9.49
CA LEU A 629 -3.54 -14.39 9.85
C LEU A 629 -4.73 -15.10 10.52
N TYR A 630 -5.30 -14.43 11.50
CA TYR A 630 -6.51 -14.82 12.22
C TYR A 630 -6.39 -16.25 12.78
N ASP A 631 -7.34 -17.13 12.47
CA ASP A 631 -7.37 -18.49 13.01
C ASP A 631 -6.55 -19.48 12.15
N ALA A 632 -5.90 -19.00 11.08
CA ALA A 632 -4.97 -19.85 10.34
C ALA A 632 -3.79 -20.23 11.25
N PRO A 633 -3.31 -21.49 11.18
CA PRO A 633 -2.09 -21.89 11.86
C PRO A 633 -0.85 -21.63 10.99
N LEU A 634 0.23 -21.19 11.62
CA LEU A 634 1.57 -21.30 11.05
C LEU A 634 2.01 -22.76 11.12
N ARG A 635 2.49 -23.33 10.01
CA ARG A 635 2.77 -24.78 9.91
C ARG A 635 4.16 -25.09 9.37
N LEU A 636 4.81 -26.09 9.98
CA LEU A 636 6.00 -26.74 9.44
C LEU A 636 5.70 -28.20 9.10
N HIS A 637 6.32 -28.72 8.04
CA HIS A 637 6.21 -30.11 7.59
C HIS A 637 7.59 -30.72 7.38
N TYR A 638 7.94 -31.68 8.22
CA TYR A 638 9.19 -32.44 8.12
C TYR A 638 8.92 -33.81 7.49
N THR A 639 9.84 -34.26 6.64
CA THR A 639 9.81 -35.58 5.99
C THR A 639 11.15 -36.28 6.15
N GLY A 640 11.18 -37.60 5.92
CA GLY A 640 12.42 -38.38 5.97
C GLY A 640 12.99 -38.56 7.39
N LEU A 641 12.17 -38.41 8.43
CA LEU A 641 12.59 -38.65 9.81
C LEU A 641 12.81 -40.16 10.05
N ASP A 642 13.80 -40.53 10.86
CA ASP A 642 14.00 -41.91 11.31
C ASP A 642 12.93 -42.27 12.35
N PRO A 643 12.00 -43.21 12.04
CA PRO A 643 10.92 -43.57 12.95
C PRO A 643 11.36 -44.21 14.27
N ARG A 644 12.64 -44.58 14.40
CA ARG A 644 13.24 -45.22 15.58
C ARG A 644 14.07 -44.25 16.43
N ARG A 645 14.31 -43.02 15.95
CA ARG A 645 14.99 -41.97 16.70
C ARG A 645 13.97 -41.12 17.46
N ARG A 646 14.43 -40.61 18.61
CA ARG A 646 13.74 -39.54 19.31
C ARG A 646 14.16 -38.21 18.69
N TYR A 647 13.35 -37.19 18.89
CA TYR A 647 13.62 -35.86 18.38
C TYR A 647 13.35 -34.82 19.47
N ARG A 648 14.11 -33.74 19.43
CA ARG A 648 13.92 -32.56 20.26
C ARG A 648 13.72 -31.35 19.37
N LEU A 649 12.69 -30.56 19.65
CA LEU A 649 12.43 -29.30 18.97
C LEU A 649 12.94 -28.15 19.84
N ILE A 650 13.73 -27.28 19.23
CA ILE A 650 14.05 -25.95 19.77
C ILE A 650 13.39 -24.93 18.85
N ALA A 651 12.66 -23.97 19.41
CA ALA A 651 12.05 -22.88 18.65
C ALA A 651 12.40 -21.54 19.29
N THR A 652 12.72 -20.55 18.46
CA THR A 652 12.89 -19.15 18.88
C THR A 652 11.60 -18.40 18.56
N TYR A 653 10.92 -17.95 19.60
CA TYR A 653 9.79 -17.03 19.50
C TYR A 653 10.32 -15.60 19.62
N ALA A 654 10.37 -14.89 18.49
CA ALA A 654 10.84 -13.51 18.39
C ALA A 654 10.04 -12.77 17.32
N GLY A 655 9.98 -11.45 17.41
CA GLY A 655 9.25 -10.61 16.46
C GLY A 655 8.83 -9.27 17.05
N GLU A 656 7.71 -8.72 16.58
CA GLU A 656 7.15 -7.44 17.04
C GLU A 656 6.84 -7.45 18.55
N ASP A 657 6.69 -6.26 19.13
CA ASP A 657 6.28 -6.09 20.53
C ASP A 657 4.77 -6.34 20.74
N TYR A 658 4.00 -6.57 19.67
CA TYR A 658 2.65 -7.15 19.76
C TYR A 658 2.70 -8.65 19.52
N TRP A 659 2.26 -9.44 20.50
CA TRP A 659 2.16 -10.89 20.38
C TRP A 659 0.98 -11.43 21.19
N LEU A 660 0.61 -12.68 20.91
CA LEU A 660 -0.42 -13.42 21.63
C LEU A 660 0.12 -14.77 22.11
N PRO A 661 -0.50 -15.37 23.13
CA PRO A 661 -0.12 -16.71 23.56
C PRO A 661 -0.23 -17.72 22.43
N MET A 662 0.81 -18.52 22.23
CA MET A 662 0.86 -19.52 21.16
C MET A 662 0.64 -20.91 21.73
N ARG A 663 -0.19 -21.71 21.05
CA ARG A 663 -0.35 -23.14 21.30
C ARG A 663 0.33 -23.91 20.18
N LEU A 664 1.06 -24.98 20.51
CA LEU A 664 1.75 -25.83 19.54
C LEU A 664 1.21 -27.26 19.55
N VAL A 665 0.78 -27.74 18.39
CA VAL A 665 0.25 -29.09 18.19
C VAL A 665 1.02 -29.82 17.10
N ALA A 666 1.41 -31.07 17.39
CA ALA A 666 1.98 -32.00 16.42
C ALA A 666 0.90 -32.91 15.81
N ASN A 667 0.98 -33.12 14.49
CA ASN A 667 0.11 -34.01 13.70
C ASN A 667 -1.39 -33.79 13.97
N GLY A 668 -1.79 -32.55 14.23
CA GLY A 668 -3.18 -32.12 14.46
C GLY A 668 -3.83 -32.60 15.77
N ARG A 669 -3.13 -33.35 16.63
CA ARG A 669 -3.74 -33.96 17.83
C ARG A 669 -2.85 -34.07 19.06
N ILE A 670 -1.53 -34.03 18.92
CA ILE A 670 -0.59 -34.17 20.04
C ILE A 670 -0.21 -32.76 20.48
N GLU A 671 -0.77 -32.28 21.58
CA GLU A 671 -0.38 -30.98 22.13
C GLU A 671 1.05 -31.07 22.69
N LEU A 672 1.96 -30.25 22.17
CA LEU A 672 3.34 -30.17 22.64
C LEU A 672 3.47 -29.15 23.77
N HIS A 673 2.75 -28.02 23.66
CA HIS A 673 2.50 -27.13 24.80
C HIS A 673 1.15 -26.41 24.66
N PRO A 674 0.48 -26.12 25.79
CA PRO A 674 -0.74 -25.31 25.83
C PRO A 674 -0.45 -23.85 25.41
N PRO A 675 -1.45 -22.96 25.30
CA PRO A 675 -1.22 -21.54 25.06
C PRO A 675 -0.15 -20.97 26.01
N LEU A 676 0.99 -20.60 25.44
CA LEU A 676 2.18 -20.13 26.15
C LEU A 676 2.41 -18.68 25.78
N ASN A 677 2.46 -17.82 26.79
CA ASN A 677 2.81 -16.43 26.58
C ASN A 677 4.33 -16.27 26.49
N ARG A 678 4.80 -15.37 25.62
CA ARG A 678 6.23 -15.07 25.48
C ARG A 678 6.73 -14.31 26.73
N SER A 679 7.75 -14.84 27.41
CA SER A 679 8.32 -14.24 28.64
C SER A 679 9.49 -13.29 28.39
N SER A 680 10.14 -13.38 27.23
CA SER A 680 11.22 -12.51 26.76
C SER A 680 11.15 -12.38 25.24
N ASN A 681 11.72 -11.33 24.66
CA ASN A 681 11.78 -11.18 23.20
C ASN A 681 13.25 -10.93 22.80
N PRO A 682 13.97 -11.93 22.28
CA PRO A 682 13.55 -13.30 21.91
C PRO A 682 13.33 -14.25 23.11
N MET A 683 12.52 -15.30 22.93
CA MET A 683 12.34 -16.42 23.86
C MET A 683 12.67 -17.75 23.17
N THR A 684 13.45 -18.61 23.84
CA THR A 684 13.71 -19.97 23.37
C THR A 684 12.80 -20.97 24.07
N VAL A 685 12.18 -21.85 23.30
CA VAL A 685 11.34 -22.96 23.78
C VAL A 685 11.96 -24.28 23.36
N GLU A 686 12.14 -25.20 24.30
CA GLU A 686 12.73 -26.52 24.06
C GLU A 686 11.75 -27.62 24.49
N LEU A 687 11.47 -28.57 23.60
CA LEU A 687 10.45 -29.59 23.78
C LEU A 687 10.94 -30.94 23.27
N GLU A 688 10.76 -31.99 24.06
CA GLU A 688 10.86 -33.36 23.55
C GLU A 688 9.67 -33.65 22.62
N ILE A 689 9.95 -34.22 21.44
CA ILE A 689 8.89 -34.65 20.52
C ILE A 689 8.50 -36.09 20.87
N PRO A 690 7.23 -36.34 21.26
CA PRO A 690 6.78 -37.69 21.57
C PRO A 690 7.00 -38.63 20.39
N GLN A 691 7.52 -39.84 20.64
CA GLN A 691 7.83 -40.79 19.57
C GLN A 691 6.62 -41.00 18.63
N ALA A 692 5.41 -41.04 19.18
CA ALA A 692 4.16 -41.18 18.43
C ALA A 692 3.95 -40.13 17.33
N ALA A 693 4.57 -38.94 17.46
CA ALA A 693 4.51 -37.87 16.46
C ALA A 693 5.43 -38.14 15.25
N THR A 694 6.50 -38.91 15.39
CA THR A 694 7.50 -39.14 14.31
C THR A 694 7.50 -40.57 13.76
N ARG A 695 6.70 -41.51 14.31
CA ARG A 695 6.65 -42.93 13.90
C ARG A 695 6.38 -43.18 12.41
N ARG A 696 5.83 -42.19 11.69
CA ARG A 696 5.53 -42.29 10.26
C ARG A 696 6.67 -41.76 9.36
N GLY A 697 7.78 -41.32 9.95
CA GLY A 697 8.86 -40.66 9.23
C GLY A 697 8.54 -39.22 8.79
N THR A 698 7.46 -38.65 9.31
CA THR A 698 7.02 -37.27 9.07
C THR A 698 6.62 -36.61 10.38
N LEU A 699 6.64 -35.28 10.42
CA LEU A 699 6.14 -34.47 11.53
C LEU A 699 5.50 -33.20 11.00
N ASP A 700 4.23 -32.98 11.34
CA ASP A 700 3.53 -31.72 11.11
C ASP A 700 3.48 -30.92 12.41
N LEU A 701 3.96 -29.69 12.40
CA LEU A 701 3.83 -28.75 13.51
C LEU A 701 2.84 -27.65 13.14
N ALA A 702 2.01 -27.24 14.09
CA ALA A 702 1.07 -26.15 13.91
C ALA A 702 1.05 -25.23 15.14
N TRP A 703 1.42 -23.97 14.95
CA TRP A 703 1.25 -22.90 15.93
C TRP A 703 -0.07 -22.19 15.69
N THR A 704 -0.84 -21.97 16.76
CA THR A 704 -2.12 -21.23 16.73
C THR A 704 -2.18 -20.18 17.82
N ARG A 705 -2.80 -19.05 17.51
CA ARG A 705 -3.22 -18.02 18.49
C ARG A 705 -4.57 -18.37 19.14
N PRO A 706 -5.04 -17.62 20.16
CA PRO A 706 -6.41 -17.74 20.64
C PRO A 706 -7.41 -17.51 19.51
N ALA A 707 -8.38 -18.43 19.40
CA ALA A 707 -9.35 -18.42 18.31
C ALA A 707 -10.31 -17.23 18.39
N GLY A 708 -10.82 -16.80 17.24
CA GLY A 708 -11.88 -15.82 17.16
C GLY A 708 -11.46 -14.38 17.41
N MET A 709 -10.17 -14.10 17.60
CA MET A 709 -9.69 -12.75 17.89
C MET A 709 -9.73 -11.81 16.66
N GLY A 710 -9.85 -10.51 16.92
CA GLY A 710 -9.91 -9.43 15.92
C GLY A 710 -8.59 -8.68 15.70
N GLY A 711 -8.71 -7.39 15.34
CA GLY A 711 -7.58 -6.52 15.01
C GLY A 711 -6.87 -6.92 13.72
N SER A 712 -5.55 -6.73 13.69
CA SER A 712 -4.74 -7.01 12.49
C SER A 712 -4.68 -8.49 12.08
N GLY A 713 -5.20 -9.42 12.91
CA GLY A 713 -5.13 -10.86 12.66
C GLY A 713 -3.75 -11.48 12.95
N ARG A 714 -2.73 -10.67 13.24
CA ARG A 714 -1.34 -11.07 13.50
C ARG A 714 -1.07 -11.47 14.95
N GLY A 715 0.13 -11.95 15.26
CA GLY A 715 0.63 -12.07 16.64
C GLY A 715 1.01 -13.48 17.11
N HIS A 716 1.28 -14.43 16.21
CA HIS A 716 1.93 -15.70 16.55
C HIS A 716 3.23 -15.87 15.74
N GLN A 717 4.28 -15.25 16.24
CA GLN A 717 5.53 -15.05 15.50
C GLN A 717 6.56 -16.11 15.92
N VAL A 718 7.08 -16.84 14.94
CA VAL A 718 8.16 -17.81 15.13
C VAL A 718 9.30 -17.42 14.21
N ALA A 719 10.49 -17.25 14.78
CA ALA A 719 11.67 -16.75 14.08
C ALA A 719 12.55 -17.90 13.57
N GLU A 720 12.86 -18.87 14.44
CA GLU A 720 13.73 -20.00 14.08
C GLU A 720 13.23 -21.33 14.67
N THR A 721 13.58 -22.44 14.03
CA THR A 721 13.39 -23.78 14.60
C THR A 721 14.57 -24.71 14.30
N TRP A 722 14.83 -25.64 15.23
CA TRP A 722 15.71 -26.80 15.05
C TRP A 722 14.99 -28.06 15.48
N LEU A 723 14.85 -29.03 14.58
CA LEU A 723 14.45 -30.39 14.91
C LEU A 723 15.68 -31.29 14.95
N ILE A 724 16.07 -31.72 16.16
CA ILE A 724 17.36 -32.37 16.43
C ILE A 724 17.12 -33.86 16.73
N PRO A 725 17.77 -34.79 16.01
CA PRO A 725 17.66 -36.22 16.30
C PRO A 725 18.46 -36.60 17.56
N GLU A 726 17.94 -37.57 18.33
CA GLU A 726 18.59 -38.10 19.53
C GLU A 726 18.77 -39.64 19.49
N PRO A 727 19.90 -40.17 19.99
CA PRO A 727 21.06 -39.44 20.53
C PRO A 727 21.84 -38.71 19.43
N LEU A 728 22.59 -37.68 19.83
CA LEU A 728 23.35 -36.83 18.90
C LEU A 728 24.36 -37.67 18.09
N SER A 729 24.67 -37.25 16.86
CA SER A 729 25.71 -37.86 16.03
C SER A 729 27.04 -37.90 16.79
N GLY A 730 27.48 -39.12 17.19
CA GLY A 730 28.73 -39.33 17.92
C GLY A 730 28.55 -39.87 19.35
N GLU A 731 27.35 -39.78 19.93
CA GLU A 731 27.02 -40.45 21.19
C GLU A 731 26.65 -41.91 20.92
N ARG A 732 27.58 -42.83 21.17
CA ARG A 732 27.25 -44.26 21.20
C ARG A 732 26.21 -44.50 22.29
N ARG A 733 25.10 -45.17 21.96
CA ARG A 733 24.18 -45.75 22.95
C ARG A 733 25.01 -46.59 23.93
N LYS A 734 25.04 -46.20 25.21
CA LYS A 734 25.43 -47.12 26.29
C LYS A 734 24.31 -48.13 26.51
#